data_AF-A0A918LJS5-F1
#
_entry.id   AF-A0A918LJS5-F1
#
_cell.length_a   1.000
_cell.length_b   1.000
_cell.length_c   1.000
_cell.angle_alpha   90.00
_cell.angle_beta   90.00
_cell.angle_gamma   90.00
#
_symmetry.space_group_name_H-M   'P 1'
#
loop_
_entity.id
_entity.type
_entity.pdbx_description
1 polymer ?
#
loop_
_entity_poly.entity_id
_entity_poly.type
_entity_poly.pdbx_seq_one_letter_code
_entity_poly.pdbx_strand_id
1 'polypeptide(L)'
;MLIVGGGGSGLTASVVLADLGVRSLLVERHATTSRYPKAHILNGRTMEIMAQHGLADDIYREGAPPEKSSAMVWLTSLGGDAPYDRKVLHRTDAYGGGALAEEYAAVCAQRHANLGQRWLEPLLRRHAERRTPGGVLFHHELVGFEQDATGVTATVLDRGRGTTLRVRADYLVAADGGKAVGPALGIGMAGAPTFTHWINLHVRADFSAFIEHDDAVVNRVSSLTDDGTVEHCGVVPMGPTRWGRHSEEWTLMVARPPGAAAAMDDRAVVDLVRRTLKLPACHPMEVLSISRWPVEGTVAERFRDGRVFLVGDAAHRHPPSGALGLNTGIQDAHNLAWKLAEVLAGRADPALLDSYEAERRPVARRVVDRALYSAFNQLAITAGTGVSPAATPEWNRAQLTALFADTEDGRARRAVMAEYFATNRITSRHLGVEIGYDYSGSPYVLPDGTPAPETDPLGLRCVQTARPGHRLPHAWLERDGRAVSTHGLLRPGAFLLLAGAEGGPWLDAAAAHGVDALRVGHELRDPDGTWTSLRGHGERGAVLVRPDGFVAARQHSHDDPHAWLARALAVARGHRTPTEEGHRPMTTWDADTTEVLAKLKEYALGPMRFMNVLSCFELGIVDLLAKKPGLTAREIARTVGGTESAIEQLLFLPVKDDLISHDETTGGYALSGLALPSEADLNRVVPWMDMIKVICLRQLYYLSDSVRTGKVVGLQRFYGFDGTLYAATAENADLRASWSAMMDSVTDFIDEWFFAHFEVAPGARVLDVAGNTGLGAILTRKFKPEADLTVACFDFPEKEADALANFRAHGVAEHCSFIGGDVFLGLPTGFDVVMIKHFLDMFDHENVLRIMRNVHAALEPGGQVYILVPIHPENLRDTNSVDFFPAYFLGCTMGEGGPQKLSTYSRWLEEAGFEVTAALSQDVATMPPDMVPVHGLLRATRK
;
A
#
# COMPACT_ATOMS: atom_id res chain seq x y z
N MET A 1 -18.91 15.13 23.03
CA MET A 1 -18.51 13.74 22.75
C MET A 1 -19.14 12.75 23.72
N LEU A 2 -19.57 11.58 23.25
CA LEU A 2 -19.89 10.42 24.09
C LEU A 2 -18.83 9.33 23.87
N ILE A 3 -18.28 8.78 24.95
CA ILE A 3 -17.32 7.66 24.92
C ILE A 3 -17.99 6.47 25.60
N VAL A 4 -18.00 5.32 24.94
CA VAL A 4 -18.68 4.12 25.42
C VAL A 4 -17.63 3.06 25.72
N GLY A 5 -17.43 2.75 26.99
CA GLY A 5 -16.40 1.84 27.48
C GLY A 5 -15.30 2.56 28.27
N GLY A 6 -15.06 2.09 29.49
CA GLY A 6 -14.09 2.63 30.46
C GLY A 6 -12.83 1.77 30.61
N GLY A 7 -12.42 1.07 29.55
CA GLY A 7 -11.12 0.39 29.47
C GLY A 7 -9.99 1.32 29.05
N GLY A 8 -8.78 0.78 28.88
CA GLY A 8 -7.58 1.56 28.54
C GLY A 8 -7.74 2.55 27.38
N SER A 9 -8.35 2.14 26.26
CA SER A 9 -8.57 3.02 25.09
C SER A 9 -9.58 4.14 25.39
N GLY A 10 -10.70 3.83 26.06
CA GLY A 10 -11.76 4.80 26.36
C GLY A 10 -11.34 5.82 27.42
N LEU A 11 -10.66 5.38 28.48
CA LEU A 11 -10.10 6.28 29.49
C LEU A 11 -9.01 7.18 28.89
N THR A 12 -8.18 6.65 28.00
CA THR A 12 -7.19 7.46 27.28
C THR A 12 -7.86 8.48 26.37
N ALA A 13 -8.90 8.08 25.62
CA ALA A 13 -9.69 9.02 24.82
C ALA A 13 -10.27 10.15 25.68
N SER A 14 -10.78 9.84 26.88
CA SER A 14 -11.30 10.84 27.81
C SER A 14 -10.22 11.83 28.28
N VAL A 15 -9.02 11.35 28.61
CA VAL A 15 -7.91 12.22 29.01
C VAL A 15 -7.45 13.11 27.85
N VAL A 16 -7.20 12.51 26.68
CA VAL A 16 -6.71 13.25 25.50
C VAL A 16 -7.73 14.29 25.05
N LEU A 17 -9.02 13.94 24.96
CA LEU A 17 -10.07 14.90 24.59
C LEU A 17 -10.17 16.05 25.60
N ALA A 18 -10.05 15.77 26.89
CA ALA A 18 -10.09 16.81 27.92
C ALA A 18 -8.89 17.77 27.81
N ASP A 19 -7.68 17.26 27.58
CA ASP A 19 -6.47 18.08 27.36
C ASP A 19 -6.56 18.94 26.09
N LEU A 20 -7.38 18.53 25.12
CA LEU A 20 -7.69 19.27 23.90
C LEU A 20 -8.89 20.24 24.08
N GLY A 21 -9.44 20.36 25.28
CA GLY A 21 -10.60 21.22 25.58
C GLY A 21 -11.94 20.70 25.07
N VAL A 22 -12.03 19.42 24.69
CA VAL A 22 -13.27 18.80 24.19
C VAL A 22 -14.06 18.21 25.34
N ARG A 23 -15.30 18.69 25.53
CA ARG A 23 -16.23 18.13 26.52
C ARG A 23 -16.68 16.72 26.12
N SER A 24 -16.39 15.75 26.98
CA SER A 24 -16.78 14.34 26.82
C SER A 24 -17.55 13.79 28.02
N LEU A 25 -18.49 12.88 27.75
CA LEU A 25 -19.07 11.98 28.74
C LEU A 25 -18.60 10.56 28.44
N LEU A 26 -17.96 9.89 29.39
CA LEU A 26 -17.64 8.46 29.32
C LEU A 26 -18.65 7.66 30.11
N VAL A 27 -19.16 6.58 29.53
CA VAL A 27 -20.05 5.62 30.20
C VAL A 27 -19.44 4.21 30.18
N GLU A 28 -19.43 3.54 31.33
CA GLU A 28 -18.92 2.18 31.50
C GLU A 28 -19.92 1.34 32.31
N ARG A 29 -20.32 0.19 31.77
CA ARG A 29 -21.35 -0.67 32.36
C ARG A 29 -20.93 -1.30 33.69
N HIS A 30 -19.64 -1.54 33.90
CA HIS A 30 -19.12 -2.11 35.14
C HIS A 30 -18.99 -1.03 36.22
N ALA A 31 -19.14 -1.43 37.50
CA ALA A 31 -19.06 -0.48 38.62
C ALA A 31 -17.63 0.04 38.89
N THR A 32 -16.61 -0.73 38.46
CA THR A 32 -15.19 -0.40 38.60
C THR A 32 -14.45 -0.74 37.32
N THR A 33 -13.19 -0.31 37.23
CA THR A 33 -12.25 -0.76 36.19
C THR A 33 -12.00 -2.26 36.27
N SER A 34 -11.27 -2.80 35.30
CA SER A 34 -11.03 -4.24 35.21
C SER A 34 -10.34 -4.79 36.45
N ARG A 35 -10.93 -5.85 37.02
CA ARG A 35 -10.30 -6.64 38.09
C ARG A 35 -9.25 -7.63 37.59
N TYR A 36 -9.20 -7.86 36.28
CA TYR A 36 -8.32 -8.83 35.64
C TYR A 36 -7.02 -8.14 35.19
N PRO A 37 -5.86 -8.80 35.32
CA PRO A 37 -4.56 -8.25 34.90
C PRO A 37 -4.48 -7.80 33.44
N LYS A 38 -5.04 -8.59 32.51
CA LYS A 38 -5.06 -8.35 31.04
C LYS A 38 -3.70 -7.89 30.48
N ALA A 39 -3.68 -6.97 29.52
CA ALA A 39 -2.45 -6.45 28.92
C ALA A 39 -1.62 -5.68 29.97
N HIS A 40 -0.29 -5.73 29.83
CA HIS A 40 0.62 -5.15 30.82
C HIS A 40 1.80 -4.37 30.21
N ILE A 41 2.23 -4.67 28.97
CA ILE A 41 3.28 -3.89 28.29
C ILE A 41 2.69 -2.67 27.58
N LEU A 42 3.29 -1.51 27.85
CA LEU A 42 3.09 -0.26 27.16
C LEU A 42 4.34 0.03 26.34
N ASN A 43 4.21 0.07 25.01
CA ASN A 43 5.36 0.29 24.13
C ASN A 43 5.79 1.77 24.11
N GLY A 44 6.96 2.05 23.55
CA GLY A 44 7.52 3.39 23.45
C GLY A 44 6.54 4.40 22.84
N ARG A 45 5.80 4.03 21.78
CA ARG A 45 4.80 4.93 21.17
C ARG A 45 3.65 5.28 22.10
N THR A 46 3.15 4.32 22.87
CA THR A 46 2.16 4.59 23.91
C THR A 46 2.74 5.50 24.98
N MET A 47 3.97 5.25 25.43
CA MET A 47 4.61 6.07 26.46
C MET A 47 4.91 7.49 25.99
N GLU A 48 5.14 7.72 24.69
CA GLU A 48 5.18 9.08 24.11
C GLU A 48 3.84 9.80 24.23
N ILE A 49 2.73 9.12 23.93
CA ILE A 49 1.38 9.67 24.09
C ILE A 49 1.14 9.99 25.58
N MET A 50 1.51 9.06 26.47
CA MET A 50 1.41 9.28 27.91
C MET A 50 2.26 10.47 28.37
N ALA A 51 3.47 10.65 27.83
CA ALA A 51 4.33 11.77 28.16
C ALA A 51 3.75 13.10 27.66
N GLN A 52 3.22 13.15 26.44
CA GLN A 52 2.56 14.32 25.86
C GLN A 52 1.38 14.81 26.73
N HIS A 53 0.70 13.89 27.42
CA HIS A 53 -0.46 14.16 28.27
C HIS A 53 -0.14 14.11 29.79
N GLY A 54 1.14 14.09 30.18
CA GLY A 54 1.55 14.16 31.60
C GLY A 54 1.14 12.94 32.43
N LEU A 55 1.14 11.76 31.83
CA LEU A 55 0.78 10.46 32.44
C LEU A 55 2.01 9.53 32.63
N ALA A 56 3.07 9.72 31.84
CA ALA A 56 4.18 8.77 31.78
C ALA A 56 4.88 8.58 33.14
N ASP A 57 5.15 9.66 33.88
CA ASP A 57 5.84 9.58 35.17
C ASP A 57 5.06 8.79 36.22
N ASP A 58 3.73 8.94 36.24
CA ASP A 58 2.86 8.19 37.15
C ASP A 58 2.83 6.71 36.77
N ILE A 59 2.85 6.39 35.47
CA ILE A 59 2.93 5.02 34.95
C ILE A 59 4.28 4.37 35.31
N TYR A 60 5.40 5.06 35.12
CA TYR A 60 6.71 4.53 35.50
C TYR A 60 6.83 4.34 37.02
N ARG A 61 6.20 5.21 37.82
CA ARG A 61 6.24 5.14 39.28
C ARG A 61 5.44 3.95 39.83
N GLU A 62 4.28 3.65 39.23
CA GLU A 62 3.43 2.53 39.64
C GLU A 62 3.81 1.20 38.95
N GLY A 63 4.55 1.26 37.84
CA GLY A 63 4.95 0.11 37.02
C GLY A 63 6.23 -0.61 37.48
N ALA A 64 6.55 -1.69 36.77
CA ALA A 64 7.77 -2.44 37.00
C ALA A 64 9.00 -1.59 36.69
N PRO A 65 10.03 -1.61 37.55
CA PRO A 65 11.32 -1.03 37.22
C PRO A 65 11.89 -1.67 35.93
N PRO A 66 12.60 -0.91 35.08
CA PRO A 66 13.12 -1.41 33.81
C PRO A 66 13.99 -2.68 33.95
N GLU A 67 14.81 -2.75 35.01
CA GLU A 67 15.68 -3.89 35.32
C GLU A 67 14.91 -5.16 35.78
N LYS A 68 13.60 -5.04 36.02
CA LYS A 68 12.70 -6.17 36.35
C LYS A 68 11.84 -6.60 35.16
N SER A 69 12.02 -5.95 34.00
CA SER A 69 11.12 -6.07 32.87
C SER A 69 11.87 -6.00 31.53
N SER A 70 13.00 -6.71 31.41
CA SER A 70 13.92 -6.61 30.28
C SER A 70 14.09 -7.89 29.46
N ALA A 71 13.56 -9.03 29.90
CA ALA A 71 13.79 -10.30 29.22
C ALA A 71 12.54 -11.19 29.11
N MET A 72 12.59 -12.13 28.18
CA MET A 72 11.74 -13.31 28.17
C MET A 72 12.58 -14.55 28.44
N VAL A 73 12.05 -15.43 29.29
CA VAL A 73 12.73 -16.65 29.71
C VAL A 73 11.86 -17.85 29.36
N TRP A 74 12.44 -18.87 28.75
CA TRP A 74 11.81 -20.14 28.49
C TRP A 74 12.45 -21.21 29.36
N LEU A 75 11.62 -22.02 29.99
CA LEU A 75 12.04 -23.02 30.95
C LEU A 75 11.21 -24.30 30.78
N THR A 76 11.76 -25.42 31.24
CA THR A 76 11.04 -26.70 31.23
C THR A 76 9.96 -26.74 32.32
N SER A 77 10.25 -26.28 33.53
CA SER A 77 9.31 -26.26 34.67
C SER A 77 9.80 -25.30 35.76
N LEU A 78 8.90 -24.89 36.67
CA LEU A 78 9.29 -24.12 37.87
C LEU A 78 9.75 -25.05 39.01
N GLY A 79 9.03 -26.15 39.23
CA GLY A 79 9.39 -27.21 40.17
C GLY A 79 9.75 -28.52 39.47
N GLY A 80 9.73 -29.63 40.22
CA GLY A 80 10.10 -30.96 39.74
C GLY A 80 11.58 -31.31 39.97
N ASP A 81 11.85 -32.62 39.98
CA ASP A 81 13.15 -33.20 40.35
C ASP A 81 13.76 -34.08 39.26
N ALA A 82 13.12 -34.18 38.08
CA ALA A 82 13.72 -34.91 36.97
C ALA A 82 14.98 -34.17 36.45
N PRO A 83 15.95 -34.87 35.82
CA PRO A 83 17.19 -34.24 35.32
C PRO A 83 17.00 -33.08 34.34
N TYR A 84 15.86 -33.03 33.65
CA TYR A 84 15.47 -32.00 32.69
C TYR A 84 14.47 -30.97 33.26
N ASP A 85 14.05 -31.09 34.51
CA ASP A 85 13.20 -30.10 35.18
C ASP A 85 14.03 -28.87 35.61
N ARG A 86 13.36 -27.72 35.75
CA ARG A 86 13.96 -26.46 36.19
C ARG A 86 15.15 -26.01 35.32
N LYS A 87 15.14 -26.38 34.03
CA LYS A 87 16.17 -25.98 33.06
C LYS A 87 15.71 -24.78 32.27
N VAL A 88 16.61 -23.81 32.09
CA VAL A 88 16.42 -22.72 31.14
C VAL A 88 16.69 -23.26 29.74
N LEU A 89 15.67 -23.18 28.88
CA LEU A 89 15.76 -23.51 27.45
C LEU A 89 16.39 -22.35 26.68
N HIS A 90 15.94 -21.13 26.96
CA HIS A 90 16.42 -19.93 26.31
C HIS A 90 16.10 -18.69 27.13
N ARG A 91 16.91 -17.64 26.99
CA ARG A 91 16.62 -16.29 27.48
C ARG A 91 16.96 -15.31 26.37
N THR A 92 16.05 -14.38 26.10
CA THR A 92 16.29 -13.27 25.16
C THR A 92 15.91 -11.95 25.80
N ASP A 93 16.63 -10.90 25.43
CA ASP A 93 16.23 -9.54 25.78
C ASP A 93 14.95 -9.16 25.02
N ALA A 94 14.11 -8.34 25.65
CA ALA A 94 12.74 -8.10 25.22
C ALA A 94 12.32 -6.65 25.51
N TYR A 95 11.44 -6.10 24.66
CA TYR A 95 10.77 -4.81 24.90
C TYR A 95 11.72 -3.64 25.22
N GLY A 96 12.86 -3.59 24.52
CA GLY A 96 13.87 -2.53 24.71
C GLY A 96 14.75 -2.69 25.95
N GLY A 97 14.69 -3.83 26.64
CA GLY A 97 15.59 -4.15 27.75
C GLY A 97 16.94 -4.74 27.30
N GLY A 98 17.88 -4.83 28.24
CA GLY A 98 19.18 -5.49 28.01
C GLY A 98 19.96 -4.88 26.85
N ALA A 99 20.45 -5.72 25.94
CA ALA A 99 21.22 -5.31 24.76
C ALA A 99 20.39 -4.51 23.72
N LEU A 100 19.06 -4.44 23.87
CA LEU A 100 18.18 -3.67 22.98
C LEU A 100 18.03 -2.20 23.41
N ALA A 101 18.51 -1.84 24.62
CA ALA A 101 18.25 -0.53 25.21
C ALA A 101 18.74 0.64 24.34
N GLU A 102 19.93 0.54 23.77
CA GLU A 102 20.50 1.59 22.92
C GLU A 102 19.73 1.74 21.60
N GLU A 103 19.40 0.61 20.95
CA GLU A 103 18.61 0.59 19.70
C GLU A 103 17.22 1.24 19.90
N TYR A 104 16.56 0.93 21.02
CA TYR A 104 15.24 1.49 21.33
C TYR A 104 15.32 2.96 21.71
N ALA A 105 16.32 3.35 22.52
CA ALA A 105 16.53 4.74 22.90
C ALA A 105 16.89 5.65 21.72
N ALA A 106 17.55 5.11 20.68
CA ALA A 106 17.90 5.86 19.48
C ALA A 106 16.69 6.32 18.65
N VAL A 107 15.53 5.65 18.79
CA VAL A 107 14.32 5.94 17.99
C VAL A 107 13.15 6.45 18.82
N CYS A 108 13.27 6.48 20.15
CA CYS A 108 12.20 6.87 21.05
C CYS A 108 12.77 7.36 22.39
N ALA A 109 12.40 8.57 22.81
CA ALA A 109 12.85 9.13 24.10
C ALA A 109 12.23 8.40 25.30
N GLN A 110 11.07 7.78 25.10
CA GLN A 110 10.34 7.04 26.14
C GLN A 110 10.71 5.56 26.11
N ARG A 111 10.77 4.96 27.30
CA ARG A 111 11.03 3.53 27.46
C ARG A 111 9.71 2.79 27.42
N HIS A 112 9.74 1.49 27.11
CA HIS A 112 8.60 0.63 27.39
C HIS A 112 8.34 0.61 28.90
N ALA A 113 7.06 0.53 29.26
CA ALA A 113 6.64 0.37 30.65
C ALA A 113 5.87 -0.95 30.82
N ASN A 114 5.87 -1.49 32.04
CA ASN A 114 5.14 -2.70 32.39
C ASN A 114 4.22 -2.42 33.57
N LEU A 115 2.94 -2.24 33.30
CA LEU A 115 1.89 -1.99 34.27
C LEU A 115 0.60 -2.64 33.78
N GLY A 116 0.20 -3.74 34.43
CA GLY A 116 -1.05 -4.45 34.11
C GLY A 116 -2.28 -3.55 34.11
N GLN A 117 -3.25 -3.81 33.23
CA GLN A 117 -4.51 -3.03 33.13
C GLN A 117 -5.26 -2.92 34.46
N ARG A 118 -5.15 -3.93 35.34
CA ARG A 118 -5.67 -3.87 36.71
C ARG A 118 -5.21 -2.62 37.48
N TRP A 119 -3.98 -2.19 37.25
CA TRP A 119 -3.35 -1.04 37.91
C TRP A 119 -3.39 0.22 37.03
N LEU A 120 -3.18 0.05 35.72
CA LEU A 120 -3.21 1.14 34.76
C LEU A 120 -4.61 1.76 34.61
N GLU A 121 -5.69 0.98 34.52
CA GLU A 121 -7.03 1.54 34.33
C GLU A 121 -7.48 2.42 35.52
N PRO A 122 -7.28 2.04 36.80
CA PRO A 122 -7.49 2.95 37.92
C PRO A 122 -6.68 4.24 37.82
N LEU A 123 -5.40 4.17 37.41
CA LEU A 123 -4.57 5.35 37.18
C LEU A 123 -5.21 6.24 36.12
N LEU A 124 -5.47 5.71 34.92
CA LEU A 124 -6.10 6.46 33.83
C LEU A 124 -7.45 7.06 34.23
N ARG A 125 -8.26 6.31 34.98
CA ARG A 125 -9.54 6.78 35.53
C ARG A 125 -9.36 7.99 36.44
N ARG A 126 -8.41 7.96 37.38
CA ARG A 126 -8.11 9.11 38.25
C ARG A 126 -7.73 10.34 37.40
N HIS A 127 -6.94 10.16 36.35
CA HIS A 127 -6.57 11.27 35.46
C HIS A 127 -7.76 11.80 34.66
N ALA A 128 -8.64 10.93 34.17
CA ALA A 128 -9.85 11.31 33.44
C ALA A 128 -10.84 12.07 34.33
N GLU A 129 -11.12 11.56 35.53
CA GLU A 129 -12.03 12.19 36.51
C GLU A 129 -11.51 13.55 36.98
N ARG A 130 -10.20 13.71 37.20
CA ARG A 130 -9.60 15.01 37.56
C ARG A 130 -9.76 16.06 36.46
N ARG A 131 -9.61 15.66 35.19
CA ARG A 131 -9.72 16.57 34.04
C ARG A 131 -11.17 16.89 33.70
N THR A 132 -12.07 15.93 33.89
CA THR A 132 -13.50 16.09 33.59
C THR A 132 -14.36 15.68 34.80
N PRO A 133 -14.46 16.52 35.84
CA PRO A 133 -15.31 16.23 37.00
C PRO A 133 -16.76 15.95 36.59
N GLY A 134 -17.27 14.77 36.96
CA GLY A 134 -18.63 14.31 36.59
C GLY A 134 -18.78 13.82 35.15
N GLY A 135 -17.72 13.85 34.33
CA GLY A 135 -17.74 13.37 32.94
C GLY A 135 -17.41 11.89 32.77
N VAL A 136 -17.16 11.14 33.85
CA VAL A 136 -16.83 9.71 33.82
C VAL A 136 -17.83 8.95 34.69
N LEU A 137 -18.70 8.17 34.06
CA LEU A 137 -19.79 7.45 34.71
C LEU A 137 -19.61 5.94 34.60
N PHE A 138 -19.09 5.33 35.65
CA PHE A 138 -19.11 3.88 35.83
C PHE A 138 -20.50 3.42 36.29
N HIS A 139 -20.80 2.14 36.11
CA HIS A 139 -22.12 1.54 36.31
C HIS A 139 -23.24 2.12 35.41
N HIS A 140 -22.85 2.65 34.24
CA HIS A 140 -23.74 3.25 33.25
C HIS A 140 -23.56 2.54 31.90
N GLU A 141 -24.62 1.89 31.42
CA GLU A 141 -24.56 1.05 30.22
C GLU A 141 -25.28 1.70 29.05
N LEU A 142 -24.62 1.79 27.90
CA LEU A 142 -25.29 2.11 26.65
C LEU A 142 -26.23 0.95 26.28
N VAL A 143 -27.53 1.22 26.20
CA VAL A 143 -28.55 0.23 25.82
C VAL A 143 -29.13 0.46 24.42
N GLY A 144 -28.89 1.62 23.83
CA GLY A 144 -29.27 1.93 22.46
C GLY A 144 -28.81 3.32 22.04
N PHE A 145 -28.73 3.56 20.73
CA PHE A 145 -28.45 4.88 20.17
C PHE A 145 -28.98 4.98 18.74
N GLU A 146 -29.20 6.21 18.31
CA GLU A 146 -29.54 6.61 16.96
C GLU A 146 -28.65 7.79 16.55
N GLN A 147 -28.39 7.97 15.26
CA GLN A 147 -27.64 9.10 14.74
C GLN A 147 -28.41 9.83 13.64
N ASP A 148 -28.20 11.14 13.56
CA ASP A 148 -28.76 12.01 12.53
C ASP A 148 -27.67 12.95 11.97
N ALA A 149 -28.06 13.84 11.06
CA ALA A 149 -27.14 14.77 10.40
C ALA A 149 -26.34 15.64 11.37
N THR A 150 -26.82 15.88 12.59
CA THR A 150 -26.25 16.81 13.57
C THR A 150 -25.65 16.14 14.81
N GLY A 151 -25.88 14.85 15.05
CA GLY A 151 -25.34 14.19 16.25
C GLY A 151 -25.80 12.76 16.46
N VAL A 152 -25.43 12.22 17.61
CA VAL A 152 -25.81 10.92 18.15
C VAL A 152 -26.67 11.13 19.39
N THR A 153 -27.81 10.45 19.46
CA THR A 153 -28.68 10.39 20.63
C THR A 153 -28.60 8.99 21.23
N ALA A 154 -28.06 8.89 22.44
CA ALA A 154 -27.84 7.63 23.14
C ALA A 154 -28.78 7.49 24.35
N THR A 155 -29.22 6.27 24.60
CA THR A 155 -29.94 5.88 25.81
C THR A 155 -28.99 5.08 26.70
N VAL A 156 -28.77 5.59 27.91
CA VAL A 156 -27.83 5.05 28.88
C VAL A 156 -28.59 4.63 30.14
N LEU A 157 -28.47 3.37 30.55
CA LEU A 157 -29.03 2.84 31.78
C LEU A 157 -28.07 3.07 32.95
N ASP A 158 -28.48 3.85 33.94
CA ASP A 158 -27.85 3.83 35.27
C ASP A 158 -28.24 2.52 35.95
N ARG A 159 -27.31 1.57 36.00
CA ARG A 159 -27.55 0.24 36.56
C ARG A 159 -27.72 0.24 38.08
N GLY A 160 -27.30 1.32 38.76
CA GLY A 160 -27.43 1.46 40.20
C GLY A 160 -28.83 1.90 40.61
N ARG A 161 -29.43 2.79 39.82
CA ARG A 161 -30.77 3.33 40.06
C ARG A 161 -31.88 2.65 39.25
N GLY A 162 -31.53 1.93 38.18
CA GLY A 162 -32.48 1.36 37.24
C GLY A 162 -33.15 2.42 36.34
N THR A 163 -32.63 3.63 36.30
CA THR A 163 -33.17 4.76 35.51
C THR A 163 -32.39 4.96 34.22
N THR A 164 -33.05 5.42 33.17
CA THR A 164 -32.40 5.74 31.89
C THR A 164 -32.12 7.24 31.76
N LEU A 165 -30.98 7.55 31.15
CA LEU A 165 -30.52 8.89 30.78
C LEU A 165 -30.48 8.98 29.27
N ARG A 166 -30.95 10.10 28.70
CA ARG A 166 -30.80 10.39 27.27
C ARG A 166 -29.65 11.37 27.09
N VAL A 167 -28.65 10.98 26.29
CA VAL A 167 -27.44 11.78 26.05
C VAL A 167 -27.42 12.20 24.58
N ARG A 168 -27.32 13.50 24.33
CA ARG A 168 -27.05 14.06 23.00
C ARG A 168 -25.58 14.43 22.90
N ALA A 169 -24.90 13.95 21.86
CA ALA A 169 -23.51 14.26 21.58
C ALA A 169 -23.28 14.47 20.08
N ASP A 170 -22.28 15.26 19.70
CA ASP A 170 -21.93 15.48 18.28
C ASP A 170 -21.39 14.21 17.60
N TYR A 171 -20.67 13.39 18.37
CA TYR A 171 -20.08 12.13 17.94
C TYR A 171 -19.98 11.13 19.11
N LEU A 172 -19.88 9.84 18.76
CA LEU A 172 -19.71 8.70 19.67
C LEU A 172 -18.38 7.99 19.37
N VAL A 173 -17.59 7.74 20.41
CA VAL A 173 -16.39 6.88 20.37
C VAL A 173 -16.69 5.56 21.08
N ALA A 174 -16.68 4.47 20.34
CA ALA A 174 -16.93 3.12 20.83
C ALA A 174 -15.62 2.44 21.23
N ALA A 175 -15.39 2.39 22.54
CA ALA A 175 -14.31 1.66 23.21
C ALA A 175 -14.89 0.49 24.04
N ASP A 176 -15.99 -0.11 23.58
CA ASP A 176 -16.83 -1.06 24.31
C ASP A 176 -16.37 -2.53 24.17
N GLY A 177 -15.21 -2.73 23.54
CA GLY A 177 -14.68 -4.06 23.18
C GLY A 177 -15.45 -4.74 22.04
N GLY A 178 -16.25 -3.99 21.28
CA GLY A 178 -17.00 -4.49 20.11
C GLY A 178 -18.16 -5.40 20.48
N LYS A 179 -18.78 -5.14 21.64
CA LYS A 179 -19.87 -5.97 22.19
C LYS A 179 -21.25 -5.41 21.86
N ALA A 180 -21.37 -4.10 21.68
CA ALA A 180 -22.66 -3.44 21.49
C ALA A 180 -22.65 -2.54 20.24
N VAL A 181 -21.71 -1.61 20.13
CA VAL A 181 -21.81 -0.54 19.13
C VAL A 181 -21.60 -1.03 17.71
N GLY A 182 -20.49 -1.74 17.44
CA GLY A 182 -20.20 -2.31 16.12
C GLY A 182 -21.33 -3.21 15.59
N PRO A 183 -21.80 -4.20 16.38
CA PRO A 183 -22.93 -5.04 15.99
C PRO A 183 -24.24 -4.26 15.75
N ALA A 184 -24.54 -3.24 16.55
CA ALA A 184 -25.73 -2.41 16.35
C ALA A 184 -25.72 -1.63 15.02
N LEU A 185 -24.54 -1.38 14.46
CA LEU A 185 -24.34 -0.73 13.16
C LEU A 185 -24.18 -1.73 12.00
N GLY A 186 -24.27 -3.04 12.27
CA GLY A 186 -24.04 -4.07 11.27
C GLY A 186 -22.60 -4.07 10.71
N ILE A 187 -21.62 -3.65 11.52
CA ILE A 187 -20.21 -3.67 11.12
C ILE A 187 -19.64 -5.08 11.36
N GLY A 188 -19.24 -5.76 10.28
CA GLY A 188 -18.61 -7.07 10.33
C GLY A 188 -17.16 -7.03 10.83
N MET A 189 -16.66 -8.17 11.30
CA MET A 189 -15.26 -8.39 11.66
C MET A 189 -14.63 -9.36 10.67
N ALA A 190 -13.60 -8.91 9.95
CA ALA A 190 -12.90 -9.70 8.95
C ALA A 190 -11.59 -10.28 9.49
N GLY A 191 -11.31 -11.56 9.24
CA GLY A 191 -10.05 -12.21 9.61
C GLY A 191 -10.22 -13.64 10.12
N ALA A 192 -9.24 -14.12 10.89
CA ALA A 192 -9.23 -15.47 11.44
C ALA A 192 -10.22 -15.56 12.63
N PRO A 193 -11.20 -16.49 12.60
CA PRO A 193 -12.12 -16.69 13.71
C PRO A 193 -11.40 -17.28 14.92
N THR A 194 -12.15 -17.49 16.01
CA THR A 194 -11.62 -18.13 17.23
C THR A 194 -10.93 -19.47 16.94
N PHE A 195 -9.63 -19.57 17.20
CA PHE A 195 -8.84 -20.80 17.02
C PHE A 195 -8.35 -21.41 18.34
N THR A 196 -8.34 -20.65 19.44
CA THR A 196 -8.01 -21.13 20.78
C THR A 196 -8.69 -20.28 21.84
N HIS A 197 -8.75 -20.76 23.08
CA HIS A 197 -9.14 -19.99 24.24
C HIS A 197 -7.97 -19.89 25.21
N TRP A 198 -7.75 -18.69 25.73
CA TRP A 198 -6.84 -18.49 26.84
C TRP A 198 -7.59 -18.51 28.15
N ILE A 199 -6.99 -19.18 29.12
CA ILE A 199 -7.44 -19.21 30.51
C ILE A 199 -6.34 -18.56 31.34
N ASN A 200 -6.68 -17.42 31.95
CA ASN A 200 -5.78 -16.66 32.81
C ASN A 200 -6.21 -16.85 34.26
N LEU A 201 -5.31 -17.34 35.09
CA LEU A 201 -5.44 -17.38 36.54
C LEU A 201 -4.63 -16.23 37.11
N HIS A 202 -5.30 -15.32 37.81
CA HIS A 202 -4.64 -14.31 38.60
C HIS A 202 -4.48 -14.85 40.02
N VAL A 203 -3.25 -14.93 40.51
CA VAL A 203 -2.95 -15.57 41.79
C VAL A 203 -2.04 -14.72 42.66
N ARG A 204 -2.09 -14.94 43.98
CA ARG A 204 -1.08 -14.52 44.94
C ARG A 204 -0.29 -15.75 45.39
N ALA A 205 1.02 -15.74 45.13
CA ALA A 205 1.93 -16.84 45.43
C ALA A 205 3.38 -16.34 45.48
N ASP A 206 4.25 -17.05 46.21
CA ASP A 206 5.68 -16.75 46.25
C ASP A 206 6.46 -17.71 45.35
N PHE A 207 6.77 -17.26 44.13
CA PHE A 207 7.59 -18.04 43.20
C PHE A 207 9.08 -17.72 43.27
N SER A 208 9.54 -16.93 44.25
CA SER A 208 10.93 -16.44 44.29
C SER A 208 11.97 -17.54 44.44
N ALA A 209 11.61 -18.68 45.05
CA ALA A 209 12.47 -19.85 45.16
C ALA A 209 12.55 -20.69 43.86
N PHE A 210 11.60 -20.50 42.93
CA PHE A 210 11.52 -21.26 41.67
C PHE A 210 11.99 -20.48 40.45
N ILE A 211 12.04 -19.15 40.53
CA ILE A 211 12.44 -18.26 39.43
C ILE A 211 13.81 -17.66 39.73
N GLU A 212 14.80 -18.01 38.90
CA GLU A 212 16.16 -17.49 39.03
C GLU A 212 16.29 -16.07 38.44
N HIS A 213 15.74 -15.86 37.24
CA HIS A 213 15.85 -14.61 36.49
C HIS A 213 14.84 -13.58 36.97
N ASP A 214 15.35 -12.56 37.66
CA ASP A 214 14.55 -11.50 38.29
C ASP A 214 14.11 -10.39 37.31
N ASP A 215 14.52 -10.47 36.05
CA ASP A 215 14.30 -9.47 35.01
C ASP A 215 13.30 -9.92 33.93
N ALA A 216 12.68 -11.09 34.13
CA ALA A 216 11.76 -11.71 33.20
C ALA A 216 10.38 -11.02 33.20
N VAL A 217 10.00 -10.46 32.06
CA VAL A 217 8.64 -9.98 31.77
C VAL A 217 7.65 -11.14 31.72
N VAL A 218 8.08 -12.27 31.14
CA VAL A 218 7.30 -13.51 31.07
C VAL A 218 8.25 -14.68 31.24
N ASN A 219 7.92 -15.56 32.18
CA ASN A 219 8.50 -16.89 32.30
C ASN A 219 7.60 -17.87 31.54
N ARG A 220 8.10 -18.44 30.43
CA ARG A 220 7.36 -19.37 29.58
C ARG A 220 7.77 -20.80 29.89
N VAL A 221 6.88 -21.51 30.55
CA VAL A 221 7.05 -22.90 30.92
C VAL A 221 6.58 -23.80 29.79
N SER A 222 7.42 -24.76 29.39
CA SER A 222 7.12 -25.84 28.45
C SER A 222 7.47 -27.16 29.12
N SER A 223 6.51 -27.70 29.87
CA SER A 223 6.72 -28.85 30.75
C SER A 223 6.30 -30.15 30.09
N LEU A 224 7.20 -31.13 30.13
CA LEU A 224 6.85 -32.53 29.89
C LEU A 224 6.18 -33.09 31.16
N THR A 225 4.90 -33.41 31.06
CA THR A 225 4.10 -34.02 32.14
C THR A 225 4.36 -35.52 32.24
N ASP A 226 3.92 -36.13 33.34
CA ASP A 226 4.17 -37.54 33.63
C ASP A 226 3.56 -38.49 32.58
N ASP A 227 2.45 -38.07 31.94
CA ASP A 227 1.80 -38.77 30.84
C ASP A 227 2.49 -38.57 29.47
N GLY A 228 3.62 -37.87 29.44
CA GLY A 228 4.43 -37.66 28.24
C GLY A 228 3.96 -36.56 27.30
N THR A 229 2.94 -35.79 27.69
CA THR A 229 2.46 -34.63 26.94
C THR A 229 3.25 -33.37 27.29
N VAL A 230 3.26 -32.39 26.37
CA VAL A 230 3.87 -31.07 26.64
C VAL A 230 2.77 -30.08 26.94
N GLU A 231 2.89 -29.45 28.10
CA GLU A 231 1.99 -28.41 28.56
C GLU A 231 2.73 -27.07 28.66
N HIS A 232 2.03 -26.01 28.27
CA HIS A 232 2.59 -24.67 28.24
C HIS A 232 1.89 -23.76 29.24
N CYS A 233 2.68 -22.99 30.00
CA CYS A 233 2.16 -21.96 30.90
C CYS A 233 3.01 -20.69 30.85
N GLY A 234 2.37 -19.54 30.61
CA GLY A 234 3.00 -18.24 30.80
C GLY A 234 2.85 -17.79 32.25
N VAL A 235 3.93 -17.38 32.89
CA VAL A 235 3.98 -16.90 34.28
C VAL A 235 4.50 -15.46 34.27
N VAL A 236 3.60 -14.52 34.55
CA VAL A 236 3.83 -13.07 34.40
C VAL A 236 3.79 -12.40 35.77
N PRO A 237 4.86 -11.70 36.21
CA PRO A 237 4.84 -10.91 37.43
C PRO A 237 3.93 -9.67 37.25
N MET A 238 3.08 -9.38 38.24
CA MET A 238 2.05 -8.34 38.15
C MET A 238 2.17 -7.23 39.22
N GLY A 239 3.14 -7.27 40.12
CA GLY A 239 3.23 -6.31 41.22
C GLY A 239 2.30 -6.67 42.39
N PRO A 240 1.72 -5.67 43.11
CA PRO A 240 1.79 -4.23 42.83
C PRO A 240 3.00 -3.50 43.42
N THR A 241 3.69 -4.09 44.41
CA THR A 241 4.74 -3.38 45.16
C THR A 241 6.14 -3.90 44.89
N ARG A 242 6.28 -5.20 44.60
CA ARG A 242 7.53 -5.82 44.18
C ARG A 242 7.36 -6.44 42.80
N TRP A 243 8.46 -6.59 42.09
CA TRP A 243 8.48 -7.06 40.71
C TRP A 243 9.52 -8.16 40.53
N GLY A 244 9.62 -8.71 39.31
CA GLY A 244 10.49 -9.83 39.03
C GLY A 244 10.08 -11.08 39.80
N ARG A 245 11.05 -11.86 40.25
CA ARG A 245 10.81 -13.12 40.98
C ARG A 245 10.13 -12.92 42.34
N HIS A 246 10.18 -11.71 42.89
CA HIS A 246 9.59 -11.35 44.18
C HIS A 246 8.19 -10.70 44.05
N SER A 247 7.58 -10.72 42.86
CA SER A 247 6.22 -10.24 42.64
C SER A 247 5.23 -10.89 43.58
N GLU A 248 4.32 -10.11 44.16
CA GLU A 248 3.27 -10.62 45.04
C GLU A 248 2.14 -11.30 44.28
N GLU A 249 1.75 -10.72 43.16
CA GLU A 249 0.68 -11.22 42.30
C GLU A 249 1.24 -11.67 40.94
N TRP A 250 0.61 -12.69 40.36
CA TRP A 250 1.03 -13.35 39.12
C TRP A 250 -0.15 -13.65 38.21
N THR A 251 0.06 -13.52 36.91
CA THR A 251 -0.87 -14.08 35.91
C THR A 251 -0.28 -15.38 35.36
N LEU A 252 -1.02 -16.47 35.52
CA LEU A 252 -0.71 -17.78 34.95
C LEU A 252 -1.62 -18.02 33.76
N MET A 253 -1.05 -18.25 32.60
CA MET A 253 -1.77 -18.26 31.33
C MET A 253 -1.61 -19.59 30.62
N VAL A 254 -2.72 -20.26 30.31
CA VAL A 254 -2.74 -21.52 29.55
C VAL A 254 -3.70 -21.42 28.37
N ALA A 255 -3.37 -22.10 27.26
CA ALA A 255 -4.20 -22.15 26.07
C ALA A 255 -4.88 -23.52 25.93
N ARG A 256 -6.14 -23.51 25.49
CA ARG A 256 -6.95 -24.71 25.25
C ARG A 256 -7.82 -24.56 24.02
N PRO A 257 -8.04 -25.63 23.24
CA PRO A 257 -9.06 -25.63 22.20
C PRO A 257 -10.42 -25.20 22.77
N PRO A 258 -11.27 -24.49 22.01
CA PRO A 258 -12.52 -23.92 22.53
C PRO A 258 -13.40 -24.90 23.30
N GLY A 259 -13.63 -26.10 22.76
CA GLY A 259 -14.45 -27.13 23.43
C GLY A 259 -13.82 -27.64 24.73
N ALA A 260 -12.49 -27.80 24.77
CA ALA A 260 -11.78 -28.24 25.97
C ALA A 260 -11.80 -27.16 27.07
N ALA A 261 -11.62 -25.89 26.69
CA ALA A 261 -11.66 -24.77 27.64
C ALA A 261 -13.04 -24.63 28.32
N ALA A 262 -14.11 -24.84 27.55
CA ALA A 262 -15.49 -24.77 28.05
C ALA A 262 -15.84 -25.92 29.01
N ALA A 263 -15.24 -27.09 28.83
CA ALA A 263 -15.47 -28.26 29.67
C ALA A 263 -14.72 -28.24 31.02
N MET A 264 -13.74 -27.34 31.19
CA MET A 264 -12.93 -27.26 32.40
C MET A 264 -13.52 -26.32 33.45
N ASP A 265 -13.85 -26.88 34.62
CA ASP A 265 -14.16 -26.08 35.81
C ASP A 265 -12.90 -25.39 36.37
N ASP A 266 -13.11 -24.46 37.30
CA ASP A 266 -12.02 -23.67 37.89
C ASP A 266 -11.00 -24.54 38.65
N ARG A 267 -11.43 -25.65 39.25
CA ARG A 267 -10.55 -26.57 39.97
C ARG A 267 -9.63 -27.32 39.01
N ALA A 268 -10.18 -27.85 37.92
CA ALA A 268 -9.43 -28.54 36.88
C ALA A 268 -8.38 -27.63 36.23
N VAL A 269 -8.70 -26.34 36.06
CA VAL A 269 -7.75 -25.32 35.59
C VAL A 269 -6.60 -25.10 36.57
N VAL A 270 -6.90 -24.97 37.87
CA VAL A 270 -5.88 -24.82 38.92
C VAL A 270 -4.98 -26.06 39.00
N ASP A 271 -5.57 -27.25 38.96
CA ASP A 271 -4.85 -28.52 39.02
C ASP A 271 -3.96 -28.69 37.79
N LEU A 272 -4.44 -28.32 36.61
CA LEU A 272 -3.65 -28.28 35.38
C LEU A 272 -2.42 -27.38 35.55
N VAL A 273 -2.61 -26.12 35.96
CA VAL A 273 -1.51 -25.17 36.12
C VAL A 273 -0.49 -25.66 37.16
N ARG A 274 -0.94 -26.20 38.30
CA ARG A 274 -0.04 -26.79 39.30
C ARG A 274 0.80 -27.94 38.72
N ARG A 275 0.19 -28.83 37.93
CA ARG A 275 0.89 -29.91 37.24
C ARG A 275 1.88 -29.40 36.20
N THR A 276 1.46 -28.46 35.34
CA THR A 276 2.33 -27.87 34.30
C THR A 276 3.53 -27.16 34.90
N LEU A 277 3.36 -26.45 36.02
CA LEU A 277 4.46 -25.77 36.71
C LEU A 277 5.29 -26.72 37.61
N LYS A 278 4.81 -27.96 37.82
CA LYS A 278 5.37 -28.96 38.75
C LYS A 278 5.56 -28.43 40.18
N LEU A 279 4.59 -27.65 40.65
CA LEU A 279 4.64 -27.07 42.00
C LEU A 279 4.43 -28.15 43.07
N PRO A 280 5.16 -28.10 44.21
CA PRO A 280 4.86 -28.95 45.35
C PRO A 280 3.40 -28.83 45.77
N ALA A 281 2.77 -29.94 46.16
CA ALA A 281 1.36 -29.94 46.58
C ALA A 281 1.08 -28.97 47.75
N CYS A 282 2.06 -28.80 48.64
CA CYS A 282 1.99 -27.88 49.78
C CYS A 282 2.24 -26.41 49.44
N HIS A 283 2.64 -26.08 48.20
CA HIS A 283 2.98 -24.71 47.83
C HIS A 283 1.71 -23.82 47.83
N PRO A 284 1.66 -22.76 48.67
CA PRO A 284 0.51 -21.87 48.75
C PRO A 284 0.30 -21.11 47.44
N MET A 285 -0.95 -21.11 46.94
CA MET A 285 -1.34 -20.31 45.78
C MET A 285 -2.82 -19.92 45.96
N GLU A 286 -3.04 -18.65 46.26
CA GLU A 286 -4.37 -18.07 46.42
C GLU A 286 -4.88 -17.61 45.04
N VAL A 287 -6.01 -18.15 44.60
CA VAL A 287 -6.63 -17.76 43.32
C VAL A 287 -7.51 -16.54 43.53
N LEU A 288 -7.11 -15.41 42.94
CA LEU A 288 -7.84 -14.14 43.03
C LEU A 288 -8.95 -14.07 41.97
N SER A 289 -8.69 -14.57 40.77
CA SER A 289 -9.69 -14.65 39.70
C SER A 289 -9.28 -15.56 38.56
N ILE A 290 -10.25 -16.14 37.86
CA ILE A 290 -10.04 -16.90 36.62
C ILE A 290 -10.85 -16.25 35.50
N SER A 291 -10.22 -16.00 34.35
CA SER A 291 -10.88 -15.46 33.16
C SER A 291 -10.59 -16.32 31.95
N ARG A 292 -11.61 -16.54 31.12
CA ARG A 292 -11.56 -17.32 29.88
C ARG A 292 -11.96 -16.41 28.73
N TRP A 293 -11.17 -16.40 27.65
CA TRP A 293 -11.48 -15.54 26.51
C TRP A 293 -11.04 -16.17 25.18
N PRO A 294 -11.83 -15.97 24.11
CA PRO A 294 -11.49 -16.46 22.78
C PRO A 294 -10.33 -15.67 22.19
N VAL A 295 -9.44 -16.35 21.47
CA VAL A 295 -8.41 -15.71 20.67
C VAL A 295 -8.77 -15.79 19.21
N GLU A 296 -8.85 -14.62 18.61
CA GLU A 296 -9.20 -14.37 17.22
C GLU A 296 -8.12 -13.48 16.61
N GLY A 297 -8.16 -13.30 15.29
CA GLY A 297 -7.35 -12.31 14.59
C GLY A 297 -8.21 -11.58 13.59
N THR A 298 -8.95 -10.57 14.04
CA THR A 298 -9.99 -9.89 13.28
C THR A 298 -9.86 -8.37 13.33
N VAL A 299 -10.33 -7.71 12.27
CA VAL A 299 -10.40 -6.25 12.12
C VAL A 299 -11.80 -5.89 11.66
N ALA A 300 -12.38 -4.83 12.20
CA ALA A 300 -13.66 -4.29 11.76
C ALA A 300 -13.57 -3.85 10.29
N GLU A 301 -14.60 -4.16 9.50
CA GLU A 301 -14.67 -3.76 8.09
C GLU A 301 -14.67 -2.24 7.91
N ARG A 302 -15.24 -1.54 8.88
CA ARG A 302 -15.30 -0.07 8.97
C ARG A 302 -14.92 0.38 10.38
N PHE A 303 -14.11 1.41 10.48
CA PHE A 303 -13.72 2.07 11.73
C PHE A 303 -14.62 3.27 12.03
N ARG A 304 -15.39 3.73 11.03
CA ARG A 304 -16.34 4.83 11.13
C ARG A 304 -17.66 4.46 10.47
N ASP A 305 -18.77 4.86 11.10
CA ASP A 305 -20.08 4.92 10.47
C ASP A 305 -20.78 6.23 10.86
N GLY A 306 -20.84 7.17 9.91
CA GLY A 306 -21.37 8.52 10.14
C GLY A 306 -20.62 9.27 11.25
N ARG A 307 -21.26 9.38 12.41
CA ARG A 307 -20.75 10.09 13.61
C ARG A 307 -20.24 9.14 14.71
N VAL A 308 -20.14 7.84 14.41
CA VAL A 308 -19.67 6.80 15.33
C VAL A 308 -18.31 6.26 14.90
N PHE A 309 -17.37 6.14 15.84
CA PHE A 309 -16.01 5.66 15.62
C PHE A 309 -15.69 4.46 16.51
N LEU A 310 -15.11 3.41 15.96
CA LEU A 310 -14.63 2.23 16.72
C LEU A 310 -13.15 2.39 17.08
N VAL A 311 -12.77 2.14 18.34
CA VAL A 311 -11.37 2.21 18.82
C VAL A 311 -10.99 0.95 19.61
N GLY A 312 -9.72 0.53 19.55
CA GLY A 312 -9.22 -0.62 20.30
C GLY A 312 -9.94 -1.93 19.97
N ASP A 313 -10.27 -2.75 20.97
CA ASP A 313 -10.93 -4.06 20.82
C ASP A 313 -12.30 -4.01 20.10
N ALA A 314 -12.91 -2.83 19.97
CA ALA A 314 -14.09 -2.62 19.15
C ALA A 314 -13.78 -2.63 17.64
N ALA A 315 -12.56 -2.28 17.27
CA ALA A 315 -12.08 -2.16 15.89
C ALA A 315 -11.12 -3.29 15.49
N HIS A 316 -10.37 -3.89 16.41
CA HIS A 316 -9.44 -4.97 16.10
C HIS A 316 -9.22 -5.89 17.31
N ARG A 317 -9.11 -7.19 17.05
CA ARG A 317 -8.89 -8.24 18.06
C ARG A 317 -7.82 -9.18 17.58
N HIS A 318 -6.85 -9.47 18.42
CA HIS A 318 -5.73 -10.32 18.05
C HIS A 318 -5.15 -11.08 19.24
N PRO A 319 -4.28 -12.09 19.00
CA PRO A 319 -3.58 -12.78 20.07
C PRO A 319 -2.74 -11.82 20.95
N PRO A 320 -2.46 -12.18 22.21
CA PRO A 320 -1.68 -11.32 23.11
C PRO A 320 -0.18 -11.30 22.76
N SER A 321 0.26 -12.16 21.84
CA SER A 321 1.61 -12.20 21.30
C SER A 321 2.03 -10.82 20.75
N GLY A 322 3.16 -10.30 21.21
CA GLY A 322 3.63 -8.96 20.86
C GLY A 322 3.15 -7.84 21.78
N ALA A 323 2.15 -8.08 22.63
CA ALA A 323 1.54 -7.07 23.52
C ALA A 323 1.03 -5.82 22.78
N LEU A 324 0.51 -5.97 21.56
CA LEU A 324 0.18 -4.84 20.67
C LEU A 324 -1.24 -4.24 20.87
N GLY A 325 -2.16 -4.93 21.53
CA GLY A 325 -3.60 -4.60 21.45
C GLY A 325 -3.97 -3.32 22.17
N LEU A 326 -3.63 -3.24 23.47
CA LEU A 326 -3.83 -2.02 24.26
C LEU A 326 -3.09 -0.82 23.65
N ASN A 327 -1.86 -1.04 23.18
CA ASN A 327 -1.03 -0.01 22.57
C ASN A 327 -1.68 0.56 21.32
N THR A 328 -2.11 -0.30 20.40
CA THR A 328 -2.83 0.11 19.18
C THR A 328 -4.13 0.85 19.53
N GLY A 329 -4.88 0.36 20.52
CA GLY A 329 -6.12 1.02 20.96
C GLY A 329 -5.92 2.42 21.57
N ILE A 330 -4.82 2.63 22.29
CA ILE A 330 -4.42 3.97 22.78
C ILE A 330 -4.03 4.89 21.61
N GLN A 331 -3.27 4.36 20.66
CA GLN A 331 -2.88 5.09 19.45
C GLN A 331 -4.09 5.47 18.57
N ASP A 332 -5.11 4.62 18.50
CA ASP A 332 -6.38 4.92 17.82
C ASP A 332 -7.06 6.12 18.46
N ALA A 333 -7.20 6.11 19.79
CA ALA A 333 -7.80 7.20 20.55
C ALA A 333 -7.02 8.52 20.36
N HIS A 334 -5.69 8.46 20.39
CA HIS A 334 -4.82 9.63 20.18
C HIS A 334 -4.95 10.20 18.76
N ASN A 335 -4.93 9.35 17.74
CA ASN A 335 -5.08 9.76 16.34
C ASN A 335 -6.46 10.39 16.08
N LEU A 336 -7.52 9.86 16.68
CA LEU A 336 -8.89 10.37 16.49
C LEU A 336 -9.15 11.68 17.26
N ALA A 337 -8.62 11.81 18.48
CA ALA A 337 -9.02 12.88 19.39
C ALA A 337 -8.65 14.28 18.88
N TRP A 338 -7.45 14.47 18.30
CA TRP A 338 -7.06 15.79 17.77
C TRP A 338 -7.90 16.20 16.54
N LYS A 339 -8.28 15.23 15.70
CA LYS A 339 -9.14 15.47 14.54
C LYS A 339 -10.53 15.90 14.96
N LEU A 340 -11.09 15.21 15.96
CA LEU A 340 -12.36 15.61 16.58
C LEU A 340 -12.27 17.02 17.19
N ALA A 341 -11.17 17.34 17.88
CA ALA A 341 -10.97 18.67 18.47
C ALA A 341 -10.90 19.77 17.41
N GLU A 342 -10.18 19.57 16.30
CA GLU A 342 -10.10 20.54 15.19
C GLU A 342 -11.48 20.75 14.53
N VAL A 343 -12.23 19.66 14.28
CA VAL A 343 -13.57 19.74 13.65
C VAL A 343 -14.57 20.42 14.58
N LEU A 344 -14.60 20.04 15.87
CA LEU A 344 -15.51 20.64 16.86
C LEU A 344 -15.19 22.12 17.12
N ALA A 345 -13.93 22.52 16.97
CA ALA A 345 -13.53 23.92 17.05
C ALA A 345 -13.77 24.72 15.76
N GLY A 346 -14.29 24.09 14.70
CA GLY A 346 -14.52 24.72 13.40
C GLY A 346 -13.24 25.08 12.64
N ARG A 347 -12.09 24.49 13.01
CA ARG A 347 -10.79 24.71 12.36
C ARG A 347 -10.50 23.71 11.24
N ALA A 348 -11.23 22.60 11.18
CA ALA A 348 -11.10 21.58 10.15
C ALA A 348 -12.47 21.19 9.58
N ASP A 349 -12.47 20.75 8.32
CA ASP A 349 -13.66 20.21 7.68
C ASP A 349 -14.00 18.82 8.26
N PRO A 350 -15.28 18.42 8.35
CA PRO A 350 -15.66 17.08 8.81
C PRO A 350 -15.05 15.92 8.01
N ALA A 351 -14.60 16.19 6.77
CA ALA A 351 -13.88 15.24 5.93
C ALA A 351 -12.59 14.76 6.59
N LEU A 352 -11.90 15.59 7.39
CA LEU A 352 -10.71 15.19 8.15
C LEU A 352 -10.94 13.91 8.96
N LEU A 353 -12.16 13.68 9.46
CA LEU A 353 -12.47 12.50 10.25
C LEU A 353 -12.43 11.18 9.44
N ASP A 354 -12.51 11.24 8.11
CA ASP A 354 -12.35 10.06 7.23
C ASP A 354 -10.90 9.55 7.23
N SER A 355 -9.95 10.43 7.52
CA SER A 355 -8.54 10.04 7.70
C SER A 355 -8.34 9.02 8.82
N TYR A 356 -9.23 8.97 9.82
CA TYR A 356 -9.10 8.02 10.93
C TYR A 356 -9.10 6.58 10.43
N GLU A 357 -10.05 6.22 9.58
CA GLU A 357 -10.10 4.87 9.01
C GLU A 357 -8.94 4.63 8.03
N ALA A 358 -8.68 5.60 7.15
CA ALA A 358 -7.60 5.50 6.16
C ALA A 358 -6.22 5.29 6.80
N GLU A 359 -6.00 5.87 7.99
CA GLU A 359 -4.73 5.77 8.72
C GLU A 359 -4.68 4.57 9.65
N ARG A 360 -5.75 4.32 10.44
CA ARG A 360 -5.70 3.36 11.55
C ARG A 360 -6.07 1.93 11.16
N ARG A 361 -6.97 1.74 10.19
CA ARG A 361 -7.38 0.39 9.77
C ARG A 361 -6.23 -0.41 9.15
N PRO A 362 -5.36 0.16 8.27
CA PRO A 362 -4.18 -0.57 7.77
C PRO A 362 -3.18 -0.93 8.87
N VAL A 363 -2.96 -0.03 9.85
CA VAL A 363 -2.07 -0.30 10.99
C VAL A 363 -2.63 -1.44 11.85
N ALA A 364 -3.92 -1.39 12.18
CA ALA A 364 -4.59 -2.45 12.93
C ALA A 364 -4.49 -3.80 12.21
N ARG A 365 -4.65 -3.83 10.88
CA ARG A 365 -4.46 -5.05 10.08
C ARG A 365 -3.05 -5.61 10.19
N ARG A 366 -2.03 -4.77 10.01
CA ARG A 366 -0.62 -5.16 10.14
C ARG A 366 -0.31 -5.72 11.54
N VAL A 367 -0.86 -5.10 12.58
CA VAL A 367 -0.73 -5.56 13.98
C VAL A 367 -1.37 -6.93 14.18
N VAL A 368 -2.60 -7.12 13.71
CA VAL A 368 -3.32 -8.41 13.79
C VAL A 368 -2.54 -9.51 13.08
N ASP A 369 -2.07 -9.25 11.86
CA ASP A 369 -1.28 -10.21 11.07
C ASP A 369 0.04 -10.57 11.79
N ARG A 370 0.75 -9.58 12.36
CA ARG A 370 1.97 -9.82 13.15
C ARG A 370 1.69 -10.64 14.42
N ALA A 371 0.60 -10.34 15.13
CA ALA A 371 0.24 -11.04 16.36
C ALA A 371 -0.15 -12.50 16.09
N LEU A 372 -0.89 -12.78 15.01
CA LEU A 372 -1.19 -14.13 14.54
C LEU A 372 0.09 -14.89 14.18
N TYR A 373 0.95 -14.28 13.35
CA TYR A 373 2.21 -14.89 12.95
C TYR A 373 3.08 -15.24 14.18
N SER A 374 3.18 -14.33 15.15
CA SER A 374 3.94 -14.57 16.38
C SER A 374 3.31 -15.66 17.26
N ALA A 375 1.98 -15.78 17.29
CA ALA A 375 1.29 -16.85 18.02
C ALA A 375 1.57 -18.24 17.41
N PHE A 376 1.52 -18.37 16.09
CA PHE A 376 1.83 -19.64 15.42
C PHE A 376 3.31 -19.98 15.47
N ASN A 377 4.21 -19.00 15.36
CA ASN A 377 5.65 -19.23 15.42
C ASN A 377 6.11 -19.80 16.78
N GLN A 378 5.36 -19.54 17.87
CA GLN A 378 5.64 -20.15 19.18
C GLN A 378 5.51 -21.67 19.18
N LEU A 379 4.72 -22.27 18.28
CA LEU A 379 4.61 -23.74 18.16
C LEU A 379 5.94 -24.37 17.72
N ALA A 380 6.79 -23.63 17.01
CA ALA A 380 8.10 -24.11 16.58
C ALA A 380 9.08 -24.30 17.76
N ILE A 381 8.85 -23.64 18.90
CA ILE A 381 9.70 -23.77 20.09
C ILE A 381 9.69 -25.20 20.63
N THR A 382 8.51 -25.83 20.69
CA THR A 382 8.38 -27.20 21.18
C THR A 382 9.15 -28.17 20.28
N ALA A 383 9.08 -27.98 18.96
CA ALA A 383 9.85 -28.78 18.01
C ALA A 383 11.37 -28.64 18.22
N GLY A 384 11.86 -27.44 18.56
CA GLY A 384 13.27 -27.19 18.86
C GLY A 384 13.82 -27.98 20.05
N THR A 385 12.96 -28.47 20.95
CA THR A 385 13.37 -29.34 22.08
C THR A 385 13.54 -30.81 21.68
N GLY A 386 13.12 -31.19 20.47
CA GLY A 386 13.09 -32.57 19.99
C GLY A 386 11.87 -33.38 20.47
N VAL A 387 11.01 -32.79 21.32
CA VAL A 387 9.79 -33.42 21.81
C VAL A 387 8.70 -33.40 20.74
N SER A 388 7.94 -34.49 20.64
CA SER A 388 6.82 -34.63 19.69
C SER A 388 5.54 -35.06 20.40
N PRO A 389 4.40 -34.39 20.15
CA PRO A 389 3.10 -34.84 20.65
C PRO A 389 2.68 -36.23 20.18
N ALA A 390 3.25 -36.71 19.07
CA ALA A 390 2.96 -38.03 18.51
C ALA A 390 3.90 -39.14 19.04
N ALA A 391 4.93 -38.78 19.80
CA ALA A 391 5.90 -39.73 20.33
C ALA A 391 5.49 -40.28 21.71
N THR A 392 6.10 -41.39 22.12
CA THR A 392 5.83 -41.98 23.44
C THR A 392 6.40 -41.11 24.57
N PRO A 393 5.83 -41.22 25.79
CA PRO A 393 6.38 -40.54 26.96
C PRO A 393 7.87 -40.84 27.17
N GLU A 394 8.29 -42.10 27.01
CA GLU A 394 9.68 -42.53 27.15
C GLU A 394 10.60 -41.85 26.14
N TRP A 395 10.14 -41.75 24.88
CA TRP A 395 10.89 -41.06 23.83
C TRP A 395 11.08 -39.58 24.17
N ASN A 396 10.01 -38.88 24.53
CA ASN A 396 10.07 -37.46 24.87
C ASN A 396 10.98 -37.19 26.08
N ARG A 397 10.94 -38.04 27.11
CA ARG A 397 11.86 -37.98 28.26
C ARG A 397 13.32 -38.18 27.82
N ALA A 398 13.57 -39.13 26.91
CA ALA A 398 14.91 -39.37 26.37
C ALA A 398 15.43 -38.17 25.56
N GLN A 399 14.58 -37.51 24.76
CA GLN A 399 14.97 -36.32 23.99
C GLN A 399 15.39 -35.16 24.91
N LEU A 400 14.61 -34.85 25.95
CA LEU A 400 14.99 -33.80 26.90
C LEU A 400 16.24 -34.16 27.71
N THR A 401 16.39 -35.42 28.10
CA THR A 401 17.60 -35.88 28.80
C THR A 401 18.84 -35.71 27.91
N ALA A 402 18.76 -36.09 26.64
CA ALA A 402 19.85 -35.91 25.68
C ALA A 402 20.14 -34.42 25.40
N LEU A 403 19.09 -33.59 25.28
CA LEU A 403 19.21 -32.15 25.08
C LEU A 403 20.06 -31.46 26.16
N PHE A 404 19.95 -31.89 27.43
CA PHE A 404 20.70 -31.31 28.55
C PHE A 404 21.95 -32.10 28.95
N ALA A 405 22.24 -33.22 28.30
CA ALA A 405 23.46 -33.98 28.56
C ALA A 405 24.72 -33.19 28.14
N ASP A 406 25.81 -33.37 28.88
CA ASP A 406 27.11 -32.82 28.50
C ASP A 406 27.84 -33.76 27.51
N THR A 407 27.24 -33.91 26.33
CA THR A 407 27.74 -34.72 25.22
C THR A 407 27.81 -33.89 23.95
N GLU A 408 28.48 -34.40 22.91
CA GLU A 408 28.49 -33.77 21.59
C GLU A 408 27.08 -33.65 21.00
N ASP A 409 26.28 -34.72 21.08
CA ASP A 409 24.86 -34.72 20.67
C ASP A 409 24.05 -33.68 21.46
N GLY A 410 24.23 -33.58 22.77
CA GLY A 410 23.55 -32.58 23.59
C GLY A 410 23.92 -31.15 23.20
N ARG A 411 25.21 -30.87 22.91
CA ARG A 411 25.65 -29.56 22.40
C ARG A 411 25.03 -29.25 21.04
N ALA A 412 25.01 -30.21 20.11
CA ALA A 412 24.41 -30.04 18.79
C ALA A 412 22.90 -29.76 18.88
N ARG A 413 22.17 -30.48 19.71
CA ARG A 413 20.73 -30.25 19.97
C ARG A 413 20.46 -28.86 20.52
N ARG A 414 21.25 -28.39 21.49
CA ARG A 414 21.10 -27.03 22.03
C ARG A 414 21.40 -25.94 21.00
N ALA A 415 22.37 -26.17 20.10
CA ALA A 415 22.65 -25.26 19.00
C ALA A 415 21.46 -25.18 18.01
N VAL A 416 20.89 -26.32 17.61
CA VAL A 416 19.68 -26.37 16.76
C VAL A 416 18.49 -25.70 17.46
N MET A 417 18.30 -25.98 18.75
CA MET A 417 17.24 -25.35 19.55
C MET A 417 17.38 -23.82 19.55
N ALA A 418 18.60 -23.29 19.64
CA ALA A 418 18.85 -21.85 19.62
C ALA A 418 18.36 -21.18 18.31
N GLU A 419 18.47 -21.85 17.16
CA GLU A 419 17.92 -21.36 15.89
C GLU A 419 16.40 -21.21 15.92
N TYR A 420 15.69 -22.19 16.50
CA TYR A 420 14.23 -22.10 16.69
C TYR A 420 13.82 -20.95 17.62
N PHE A 421 14.59 -20.70 18.68
CA PHE A 421 14.35 -19.57 19.56
C PHE A 421 14.68 -18.23 18.90
N ALA A 422 15.71 -18.19 18.05
CA ALA A 422 16.09 -16.99 17.32
C ALA A 422 14.94 -16.47 16.46
N THR A 423 14.10 -17.34 15.87
CA THR A 423 12.92 -16.90 15.08
C THR A 423 11.87 -16.23 15.96
N ASN A 424 11.79 -16.58 17.25
CA ASN A 424 10.78 -16.08 18.17
C ASN A 424 11.03 -14.66 18.69
N ARG A 425 12.20 -14.07 18.39
CA ARG A 425 12.53 -12.67 18.67
C ARG A 425 11.48 -11.69 18.13
N ILE A 426 10.79 -12.03 17.05
CA ILE A 426 9.69 -11.26 16.46
C ILE A 426 8.53 -10.98 17.44
N THR A 427 8.42 -11.74 18.53
CA THR A 427 7.37 -11.58 19.55
C THR A 427 7.69 -10.47 20.54
N SER A 428 8.96 -10.12 20.73
CA SER A 428 9.42 -9.20 21.79
C SER A 428 10.43 -8.15 21.34
N ARG A 429 10.90 -8.24 20.10
CA ARG A 429 11.72 -7.25 19.39
C ARG A 429 11.07 -6.96 18.05
N HIS A 430 10.05 -6.11 18.03
CA HIS A 430 9.32 -5.75 16.81
C HIS A 430 9.11 -4.23 16.71
N LEU A 431 10.18 -3.49 17.01
CA LEU A 431 10.20 -2.02 17.07
C LEU A 431 9.65 -1.37 15.80
N GLY A 432 9.95 -1.93 14.62
CA GLY A 432 9.41 -1.47 13.34
C GLY A 432 7.89 -1.61 13.23
N VAL A 433 7.30 -2.62 13.87
CA VAL A 433 5.84 -2.77 13.95
C VAL A 433 5.24 -1.86 15.02
N GLU A 434 5.92 -1.68 16.15
CA GLU A 434 5.43 -0.89 17.28
C GLU A 434 5.33 0.60 16.96
N ILE A 435 6.33 1.15 16.28
CA ILE A 435 6.49 2.61 16.10
C ILE A 435 6.88 3.04 14.68
N GLY A 436 7.22 2.09 13.80
CA GLY A 436 7.71 2.35 12.43
C GLY A 436 6.64 2.31 11.35
N TYR A 437 5.36 2.34 11.71
CA TYR A 437 4.26 2.45 10.75
C TYR A 437 4.08 3.90 10.27
N ASP A 438 3.52 4.07 9.08
CA ASP A 438 3.32 5.36 8.44
C ASP A 438 1.89 5.52 7.90
N TYR A 439 1.57 6.76 7.53
CA TYR A 439 0.31 7.22 6.96
C TYR A 439 0.49 7.82 5.56
N SER A 440 1.50 7.39 4.81
CA SER A 440 1.78 7.96 3.48
C SER A 440 0.65 7.71 2.47
N GLY A 441 -0.24 6.74 2.71
CA GLY A 441 -1.46 6.53 1.93
C GLY A 441 -2.66 7.39 2.35
N SER A 442 -2.53 8.24 3.37
CA SER A 442 -3.61 9.15 3.82
C SER A 442 -3.72 10.35 2.88
N PRO A 443 -4.92 10.73 2.39
CA PRO A 443 -5.09 11.93 1.58
C PRO A 443 -4.90 13.24 2.37
N TYR A 444 -4.73 13.15 3.69
CA TYR A 444 -4.51 14.28 4.60
C TYR A 444 -3.02 14.43 4.97
N VAL A 445 -2.15 13.89 4.13
CA VAL A 445 -0.70 14.05 4.15
C VAL A 445 -0.29 14.63 2.80
N LEU A 446 0.46 15.73 2.80
CA LEU A 446 0.95 16.36 1.58
C LEU A 446 2.25 15.66 1.14
N PRO A 447 2.25 14.86 0.06
CA PRO A 447 3.46 14.19 -0.40
C PRO A 447 4.49 15.20 -0.92
N ASP A 448 5.77 14.88 -0.72
CA ASP A 448 6.92 15.68 -1.17
C ASP A 448 7.62 15.07 -2.41
N GLY A 449 7.05 14.02 -3.01
CA GLY A 449 7.60 13.34 -4.18
C GLY A 449 8.78 12.41 -3.89
N THR A 450 9.26 12.32 -2.65
CA THR A 450 10.41 11.46 -2.32
C THR A 450 10.01 9.98 -2.19
N PRO A 451 10.89 9.04 -2.58
CA PRO A 451 10.62 7.61 -2.44
C PRO A 451 10.47 7.20 -0.97
N ALA A 452 9.67 6.17 -0.71
CA ALA A 452 9.55 5.59 0.62
C ALA A 452 10.86 4.89 1.02
N PRO A 453 11.28 4.95 2.30
CA PRO A 453 12.46 4.22 2.76
C PRO A 453 12.23 2.70 2.72
N GLU A 454 13.31 1.94 2.50
CA GLU A 454 13.27 0.49 2.65
C GLU A 454 12.93 0.12 4.11
N THR A 455 12.08 -0.90 4.30
CA THR A 455 11.65 -1.33 5.64
C THR A 455 12.19 -2.72 5.97
N ASP A 456 12.47 -2.97 7.25
CA ASP A 456 12.84 -4.30 7.71
C ASP A 456 11.64 -5.26 7.54
N PRO A 457 11.75 -6.32 6.72
CA PRO A 457 10.64 -7.24 6.46
C PRO A 457 10.22 -8.02 7.72
N LEU A 458 11.14 -8.22 8.67
CA LEU A 458 10.82 -8.83 9.97
C LEU A 458 10.26 -7.80 10.96
N GLY A 459 10.38 -6.51 10.67
CA GLY A 459 9.92 -5.41 11.51
C GLY A 459 10.64 -5.33 12.85
N LEU A 460 11.87 -5.84 12.95
CA LEU A 460 12.68 -5.80 14.17
C LEU A 460 13.21 -4.39 14.42
N ARG A 461 13.56 -3.67 13.35
CA ARG A 461 14.13 -2.32 13.39
C ARG A 461 13.13 -1.26 12.91
N CYS A 462 13.23 -0.05 13.46
CA CYS A 462 12.51 1.13 12.98
C CYS A 462 13.42 1.98 12.08
N VAL A 463 12.95 2.32 10.88
CA VAL A 463 13.64 3.25 9.98
C VAL A 463 13.05 4.63 10.17
N GLN A 464 13.84 5.57 10.69
CA GLN A 464 13.40 6.94 10.96
C GLN A 464 13.56 7.82 9.71
N THR A 465 12.57 8.64 9.42
CA THR A 465 12.64 9.67 8.37
C THR A 465 11.58 10.74 8.63
N ALA A 466 11.89 11.99 8.30
CA ALA A 466 10.90 13.07 8.33
C ALA A 466 10.11 13.17 7.00
N ARG A 467 9.99 12.07 6.24
CA ARG A 467 9.14 12.00 5.05
C ARG A 467 7.67 12.16 5.44
N PRO A 468 6.84 12.88 4.66
CA PRO A 468 5.40 12.98 4.91
C PRO A 468 4.75 11.61 5.14
N GLY A 469 3.85 11.57 6.12
CA GLY A 469 3.18 10.36 6.58
C GLY A 469 3.97 9.55 7.61
N HIS A 470 5.27 9.79 7.80
CA HIS A 470 6.05 9.09 8.81
C HIS A 470 5.98 9.79 10.16
N ARG A 471 6.25 9.03 11.21
CA ARG A 471 6.42 9.56 12.56
C ARG A 471 7.62 10.51 12.60
N LEU A 472 7.49 11.64 13.28
CA LEU A 472 8.59 12.58 13.51
C LEU A 472 9.82 11.81 14.04
N PRO A 473 11.00 11.89 13.40
CA PRO A 473 12.20 11.22 13.89
C PRO A 473 12.56 11.66 15.29
N HIS A 474 12.99 10.72 16.12
CA HIS A 474 13.63 11.04 17.38
C HIS A 474 15.03 11.60 17.14
N ALA A 475 15.33 12.75 17.74
CA ALA A 475 16.68 13.24 17.94
C ALA A 475 16.75 13.97 19.28
N TRP A 476 17.89 13.88 19.95
CA TRP A 476 18.20 14.75 21.09
C TRP A 476 18.72 16.08 20.58
N LEU A 477 17.96 17.13 20.85
CA LEU A 477 18.32 18.51 20.60
C LEU A 477 18.67 19.18 21.93
N GLU A 478 19.24 20.38 21.87
CA GLU A 478 19.49 21.20 23.04
C GLU A 478 18.73 22.52 22.95
N ARG A 479 18.01 22.88 24.01
CA ARG A 479 17.34 24.17 24.18
C ARG A 479 17.75 24.77 25.52
N ASP A 480 18.26 25.99 25.51
CA ASP A 480 18.70 26.70 26.72
C ASP A 480 19.67 25.86 27.60
N GLY A 481 20.58 25.11 26.98
CA GLY A 481 21.55 24.25 27.68
C GLY A 481 20.97 22.94 28.22
N ARG A 482 19.72 22.59 27.88
CA ARG A 482 19.07 21.34 28.31
C ARG A 482 18.72 20.46 27.12
N ALA A 483 18.96 19.15 27.27
CA ALA A 483 18.55 18.16 26.28
C ALA A 483 17.02 18.08 26.17
N VAL A 484 16.51 18.08 24.95
CA VAL A 484 15.09 17.95 24.61
C VAL A 484 14.94 17.03 23.41
N SER A 485 14.07 16.03 23.51
CA SER A 485 13.71 15.20 22.36
C SER A 485 12.88 16.01 21.36
N THR A 486 13.04 15.77 20.07
CA THR A 486 12.10 16.25 19.02
C THR A 486 10.64 15.96 19.36
N HIS A 487 10.32 14.81 19.98
CA HIS A 487 8.96 14.50 20.45
C HIS A 487 8.53 15.32 21.66
N GLY A 488 9.49 15.73 22.50
CA GLY A 488 9.24 16.60 23.65
C GLY A 488 8.86 18.03 23.24
N LEU A 489 9.01 18.39 21.96
CA LEU A 489 8.56 19.67 21.40
C LEU A 489 7.06 19.66 21.05
N LEU A 490 6.44 18.49 20.95
CA LEU A 490 5.02 18.35 20.61
C LEU A 490 4.15 18.77 21.79
N ARG A 491 3.21 19.68 21.56
CA ARG A 491 2.20 20.07 22.54
C ARG A 491 0.85 19.44 22.19
N PRO A 492 0.00 19.09 23.18
CA PRO A 492 -1.34 18.59 22.91
C PRO A 492 -2.12 19.54 21.98
N GLY A 493 -2.60 19.02 20.85
CA GLY A 493 -3.47 19.74 19.92
C GLY A 493 -2.78 20.77 19.01
N ALA A 494 -1.48 21.00 19.15
CA ALA A 494 -0.76 21.99 18.35
C ALA A 494 -0.03 21.33 17.17
N PHE A 495 -0.03 22.03 16.03
CA PHE A 495 0.92 21.74 14.95
C PHE A 495 2.29 22.33 15.29
N LEU A 496 3.34 21.63 14.89
CA LEU A 496 4.73 22.04 15.08
C LEU A 496 5.43 22.12 13.72
N LEU A 497 6.13 23.23 13.47
CA LEU A 497 7.00 23.42 12.32
C LEU A 497 8.46 23.43 12.78
N LEU A 498 9.28 22.51 12.27
CA LEU A 498 10.73 22.51 12.51
C LEU A 498 11.44 22.94 11.23
N ALA A 499 12.14 24.07 11.29
CA ALA A 499 12.87 24.62 10.16
C ALA A 499 14.40 24.47 10.33
N GLY A 500 15.14 24.57 9.23
CA GLY A 500 16.61 24.62 9.26
C GLY A 500 17.14 25.96 9.82
N ALA A 501 18.46 26.09 9.93
CA ALA A 501 19.08 27.25 10.61
C ALA A 501 18.77 28.58 9.90
N GLU A 502 18.67 28.57 8.58
CA GLU A 502 18.31 29.72 7.74
C GLU A 502 16.79 29.90 7.57
N GLY A 503 15.97 29.09 8.26
CA GLY A 503 14.52 29.06 8.11
C GLY A 503 13.76 30.20 8.80
N GLY A 504 14.34 31.39 8.93
CA GLY A 504 13.68 32.56 9.55
C GLY A 504 12.30 32.86 8.95
N PRO A 505 12.15 32.92 7.62
CA PRO A 505 10.85 33.14 6.95
C PRO A 505 9.77 32.10 7.30
N TRP A 506 10.14 30.88 7.70
CA TRP A 506 9.17 29.88 8.16
C TRP A 506 8.54 30.22 9.51
N LEU A 507 9.28 30.91 10.39
CA LEU A 507 8.76 31.34 11.69
C LEU A 507 7.73 32.45 11.53
N ASP A 508 7.97 33.38 10.61
CA ASP A 508 7.02 34.44 10.27
C ASP A 508 5.71 33.85 9.69
N ALA A 509 5.84 32.88 8.78
CA ALA A 509 4.70 32.14 8.25
C ALA A 509 3.95 31.37 9.34
N ALA A 510 4.66 30.64 10.20
CA ALA A 510 4.04 29.89 11.28
C ALA A 510 3.28 30.79 12.27
N ALA A 511 3.86 31.94 12.63
CA ALA A 511 3.20 32.92 13.49
C ALA A 511 1.88 33.44 12.87
N ALA A 512 1.88 33.74 11.57
CA ALA A 512 0.68 34.18 10.84
C ALA A 512 -0.43 33.10 10.80
N HIS A 513 -0.07 31.82 10.87
CA HIS A 513 -1.00 30.69 10.84
C HIS A 513 -1.29 30.06 12.22
N GLY A 514 -0.72 30.60 13.31
CA GLY A 514 -0.90 30.08 14.66
C GLY A 514 -0.28 28.69 14.87
N VAL A 515 0.85 28.42 14.20
CA VAL A 515 1.62 27.17 14.30
C VAL A 515 2.85 27.42 15.16
N ASP A 516 3.19 26.47 16.05
CA ASP A 516 4.43 26.56 16.81
C ASP A 516 5.62 26.32 15.87
N ALA A 517 6.63 27.17 15.89
CA ALA A 517 7.81 27.00 15.05
C ALA A 517 9.12 27.22 15.80
N LEU A 518 10.12 26.40 15.45
CA LEU A 518 11.48 26.48 15.98
C LEU A 518 12.48 26.18 14.86
N ARG A 519 13.66 26.79 14.90
CA ARG A 519 14.77 26.44 14.01
C ARG A 519 15.80 25.58 14.72
N VAL A 520 16.25 24.55 14.02
CA VAL A 520 17.41 23.77 14.42
C VAL A 520 18.65 24.42 13.82
N GLY A 521 19.60 24.79 14.68
CA GLY A 521 20.73 25.68 14.40
C GLY A 521 20.60 27.08 15.01
N HIS A 522 19.46 27.41 15.64
CA HIS A 522 19.25 28.69 16.34
C HIS A 522 18.59 28.49 17.72
N GLU A 523 17.25 28.40 17.81
CA GLU A 523 16.56 28.16 19.09
C GLU A 523 16.86 26.76 19.66
N LEU A 524 17.12 25.81 18.77
CA LEU A 524 17.51 24.45 19.07
C LEU A 524 18.91 24.19 18.51
N ARG A 525 19.77 23.50 19.26
CA ARG A 525 21.03 22.95 18.74
C ARG A 525 20.89 21.46 18.49
N ASP A 526 21.55 20.96 17.44
CA ASP A 526 21.62 19.53 17.09
C ASP A 526 23.07 19.06 17.30
N PRO A 527 23.47 18.77 18.57
CA PRO A 527 24.87 18.57 18.92
C PRO A 527 25.52 17.40 18.17
N ASP A 528 24.75 16.33 17.94
CA ASP A 528 25.24 15.10 17.33
C ASP A 528 24.88 14.98 15.83
N GLY A 529 24.24 16.01 15.25
CA GLY A 529 23.83 16.02 13.85
C GLY A 529 22.73 15.01 13.49
N THR A 530 22.11 14.37 14.49
CA THR A 530 21.14 13.28 14.27
C THR A 530 19.90 13.82 13.57
N TRP A 531 19.36 14.94 14.03
CA TRP A 531 18.20 15.57 13.37
C TRP A 531 18.54 15.96 11.93
N THR A 532 19.70 16.58 11.73
CA THR A 532 20.19 17.00 10.41
C THR A 532 20.25 15.85 9.41
N SER A 533 20.63 14.65 9.86
CA SER A 533 20.64 13.45 9.01
C SER A 533 19.25 12.89 8.68
N LEU A 534 18.25 13.11 9.56
CA LEU A 534 16.91 12.49 9.45
C LEU A 534 15.84 13.43 8.88
N ARG A 535 16.04 14.75 8.96
CA ARG A 535 15.05 15.77 8.57
C ARG A 535 14.78 15.80 7.06
N GLY A 536 15.77 15.39 6.26
CA GLY A 536 15.68 15.31 4.80
C GLY A 536 15.32 16.63 4.10
N HIS A 537 15.67 17.77 4.68
CA HIS A 537 15.58 19.11 4.06
C HIS A 537 16.85 19.92 4.36
N GLY A 538 17.13 20.94 3.53
CA GLY A 538 18.27 21.83 3.69
C GLY A 538 18.05 22.89 4.79
N GLU A 539 19.02 23.80 4.95
CA GLU A 539 18.97 24.87 5.98
C GLU A 539 17.81 25.86 5.80
N ARG A 540 17.25 25.95 4.59
CA ARG A 540 16.09 26.78 4.25
C ARG A 540 14.77 26.01 4.19
N GLY A 541 14.79 24.71 4.46
CA GLY A 541 13.61 23.85 4.44
C GLY A 541 12.90 23.79 5.79
N ALA A 542 11.76 23.11 5.82
CA ALA A 542 10.98 22.86 7.03
C ALA A 542 10.14 21.59 6.94
N VAL A 543 9.73 21.07 8.10
CA VAL A 543 8.76 19.98 8.24
C VAL A 543 7.60 20.42 9.12
N LEU A 544 6.37 20.17 8.66
CA LEU A 544 5.14 20.38 9.41
C LEU A 544 4.72 19.06 10.06
N VAL A 545 4.55 19.09 11.37
CA VAL A 545 4.20 17.94 12.20
C VAL A 545 2.83 18.15 12.82
N ARG A 546 2.00 17.11 12.74
CA ARG A 546 0.65 17.06 13.30
C ARG A 546 0.67 16.97 14.83
N PRO A 547 -0.47 17.28 15.49
CA PRO A 547 -0.63 17.07 16.94
C PRO A 547 -0.36 15.65 17.43
N ASP A 548 -0.54 14.65 16.55
CA ASP A 548 -0.23 13.25 16.85
C ASP A 548 1.23 12.85 16.58
N GLY A 549 2.10 13.78 16.19
CA GLY A 549 3.54 13.53 16.00
C GLY A 549 3.90 12.90 14.65
N PHE A 550 2.98 12.88 13.69
CA PHE A 550 3.25 12.47 12.31
C PHE A 550 3.55 13.68 11.43
N VAL A 551 4.49 13.53 10.50
CA VAL A 551 4.82 14.59 9.54
C VAL A 551 3.67 14.71 8.54
N ALA A 552 3.00 15.86 8.52
CA ALA A 552 1.97 16.19 7.55
C ALA A 552 2.57 16.58 6.19
N ALA A 553 3.67 17.33 6.20
CA ALA A 553 4.29 17.86 4.99
C ALA A 553 5.78 18.17 5.25
N ARG A 554 6.60 18.12 4.19
CA ARG A 554 8.01 18.51 4.22
C ARG A 554 8.32 19.36 3.00
N GLN A 555 9.19 20.35 3.18
CA GLN A 555 9.72 21.15 2.08
C GLN A 555 11.23 21.31 2.15
N HIS A 556 11.91 21.07 1.04
CA HIS A 556 13.38 21.10 0.96
C HIS A 556 13.95 22.53 0.97
N SER A 557 13.27 23.44 0.27
CA SER A 557 13.52 24.90 0.20
C SER A 557 12.30 25.57 -0.42
N HIS A 558 11.93 26.79 -0.03
CA HIS A 558 10.81 27.51 -0.67
C HIS A 558 11.03 29.03 -0.69
N ASP A 559 10.64 29.65 -1.80
CA ASP A 559 10.66 31.12 -1.97
C ASP A 559 9.42 31.83 -1.35
N ASP A 560 8.40 31.08 -0.93
CA ASP A 560 7.16 31.57 -0.31
C ASP A 560 6.64 30.59 0.77
N PRO A 561 7.23 30.67 1.98
CA PRO A 561 6.80 29.88 3.14
C PRO A 561 5.32 30.03 3.53
N HIS A 562 4.72 31.21 3.30
CA HIS A 562 3.34 31.48 3.69
C HIS A 562 2.36 30.68 2.83
N ALA A 563 2.48 30.79 1.51
CA ALA A 563 1.61 30.06 0.59
C ALA A 563 1.73 28.53 0.78
N TRP A 564 2.95 28.03 0.97
CA TRP A 564 3.18 26.61 1.23
C TRP A 564 2.56 26.14 2.54
N LEU A 565 2.78 26.88 3.63
CA LEU A 565 2.28 26.48 4.94
C LEU A 565 0.75 26.52 4.98
N ALA A 566 0.12 27.53 4.34
CA ALA A 566 -1.32 27.58 4.16
C ALA A 566 -1.86 26.33 3.45
N ARG A 567 -1.21 25.90 2.36
CA ARG A 567 -1.57 24.68 1.63
C ARG A 567 -1.38 23.42 2.47
N ALA A 568 -0.24 23.29 3.15
CA ALA A 568 0.05 22.12 3.98
C ALA A 568 -0.95 21.99 5.15
N LEU A 569 -1.31 23.10 5.80
CA LEU A 569 -2.33 23.14 6.84
C LEU A 569 -3.73 22.85 6.30
N ALA A 570 -4.07 23.36 5.11
CA ALA A 570 -5.35 23.08 4.46
C ALA A 570 -5.51 21.56 4.26
N VAL A 571 -4.52 20.90 3.65
CA VAL A 571 -4.51 19.44 3.46
C VAL A 571 -4.58 18.71 4.81
N ALA A 572 -3.75 19.08 5.78
CA ALA A 572 -3.71 18.43 7.09
C ALA A 572 -5.00 18.60 7.91
N ARG A 573 -5.77 19.65 7.64
CA ARG A 573 -7.09 19.92 8.25
C ARG A 573 -8.27 19.47 7.37
N GLY A 574 -7.99 18.87 6.22
CA GLY A 574 -9.00 18.42 5.27
C GLY A 574 -9.80 19.53 4.58
N HIS A 575 -9.29 20.76 4.56
CA HIS A 575 -9.87 21.86 3.80
C HIS A 575 -9.72 21.56 2.32
N ARG A 576 -10.79 21.74 1.55
CA ARG A 576 -10.71 21.66 0.08
C ARG A 576 -9.78 22.75 -0.44
N THR A 577 -8.66 22.36 -1.06
CA THR A 577 -7.73 23.34 -1.62
C THR A 577 -8.31 23.92 -2.92
N PRO A 578 -8.26 25.24 -3.18
CA PRO A 578 -8.82 25.84 -4.40
C PRO A 578 -8.21 25.30 -5.71
N THR A 579 -7.05 24.65 -5.65
CA THR A 579 -6.38 24.02 -6.79
C THR A 579 -6.88 22.58 -7.07
N GLU A 580 -7.79 22.05 -6.26
CA GLU A 580 -8.36 20.70 -6.39
C GLU A 580 -9.73 20.69 -7.08
N GLU A 581 -9.90 21.48 -8.15
CA GLU A 581 -10.90 21.12 -9.17
C GLU A 581 -10.54 19.81 -9.92
N GLY A 582 -9.38 19.21 -9.64
CA GLY A 582 -8.88 17.99 -10.31
C GLY A 582 -8.58 16.77 -9.41
N HIS A 583 -8.78 16.82 -8.09
CA HIS A 583 -8.51 15.66 -7.23
C HIS A 583 -9.55 15.52 -6.12
N ARG A 584 -10.65 14.84 -6.44
CA ARG A 584 -11.56 14.30 -5.41
C ARG A 584 -10.92 13.05 -4.80
N PRO A 585 -10.94 12.87 -3.46
CA PRO A 585 -10.88 11.55 -2.88
C PRO A 585 -12.02 10.71 -3.47
N MET A 586 -11.75 9.48 -3.92
CA MET A 586 -12.78 8.55 -4.40
C MET A 586 -13.69 8.12 -3.23
N THR A 587 -14.57 9.00 -2.75
CA THR A 587 -15.67 8.63 -1.85
C THR A 587 -17.01 9.25 -2.21
N THR A 588 -17.10 10.18 -3.17
CA THR A 588 -18.38 10.50 -3.84
C THR A 588 -18.15 10.81 -5.31
N TRP A 589 -18.69 9.96 -6.18
CA TRP A 589 -18.79 10.24 -7.61
C TRP A 589 -19.85 11.34 -7.80
N ASP A 590 -19.46 12.62 -7.95
CA ASP A 590 -20.42 13.66 -8.43
C ASP A 590 -20.50 13.73 -9.97
N ALA A 591 -19.96 12.75 -10.69
CA ALA A 591 -20.54 12.41 -11.99
C ALA A 591 -21.80 11.59 -11.70
N ASP A 592 -22.81 11.64 -12.56
CA ASP A 592 -23.95 10.71 -12.45
C ASP A 592 -23.35 9.31 -12.26
N THR A 593 -23.47 8.75 -11.06
CA THR A 593 -22.77 7.51 -10.68
C THR A 593 -23.14 6.40 -11.68
N THR A 594 -24.31 6.52 -12.29
CA THR A 594 -24.79 5.73 -13.41
C THR A 594 -23.88 5.79 -14.64
N GLU A 595 -23.45 6.97 -15.08
CA GLU A 595 -22.61 7.16 -16.27
C GLU A 595 -21.20 6.59 -16.05
N VAL A 596 -20.63 6.82 -14.86
CA VAL A 596 -19.33 6.22 -14.49
C VAL A 596 -19.44 4.71 -14.40
N LEU A 597 -20.45 4.17 -13.71
CA LEU A 597 -20.61 2.73 -13.58
C LEU A 597 -20.90 2.09 -14.95
N ALA A 598 -21.62 2.78 -15.84
CA ALA A 598 -21.80 2.35 -17.23
C ALA A 598 -20.46 2.27 -17.95
N LYS A 599 -19.62 3.31 -17.84
CA LYS A 599 -18.28 3.34 -18.45
C LYS A 599 -17.33 2.29 -17.87
N LEU A 600 -17.35 2.06 -16.55
CA LEU A 600 -16.58 0.99 -15.90
C LEU A 600 -17.05 -0.40 -16.33
N LYS A 601 -18.36 -0.58 -16.51
CA LYS A 601 -18.93 -1.81 -17.04
C LYS A 601 -18.51 -2.04 -18.49
N GLU A 602 -18.48 -1.00 -19.31
CA GLU A 602 -17.98 -1.06 -20.68
C GLU A 602 -16.50 -1.48 -20.71
N TYR A 603 -15.64 -0.86 -19.89
CA TYR A 603 -14.23 -1.26 -19.78
C TYR A 603 -14.05 -2.69 -19.28
N ALA A 604 -14.83 -3.12 -18.29
CA ALA A 604 -14.73 -4.47 -17.74
C ALA A 604 -15.16 -5.56 -18.73
N LEU A 605 -16.15 -5.28 -19.58
CA LEU A 605 -16.69 -6.24 -20.55
C LEU A 605 -16.03 -6.15 -21.93
N GLY A 606 -15.34 -5.05 -22.23
CA GLY A 606 -14.73 -4.76 -23.53
C GLY A 606 -13.90 -5.91 -24.10
N PRO A 607 -12.87 -6.42 -23.38
CA PRO A 607 -12.03 -7.51 -23.88
C PRO A 607 -12.83 -8.79 -24.19
N MET A 608 -13.85 -9.10 -23.40
CA MET A 608 -14.70 -10.29 -23.62
C MET A 608 -15.61 -10.10 -24.84
N ARG A 609 -16.18 -8.90 -25.02
CA ARG A 609 -17.00 -8.56 -26.20
C ARG A 609 -16.17 -8.63 -27.47
N PHE A 610 -14.97 -8.06 -27.43
CA PHE A 610 -13.98 -8.12 -28.51
C PHE A 610 -13.66 -9.57 -28.92
N MET A 611 -13.28 -10.42 -27.95
CA MET A 611 -12.93 -11.82 -28.24
C MET A 611 -14.11 -12.63 -28.80
N ASN A 612 -15.34 -12.34 -28.36
CA ASN A 612 -16.52 -12.99 -28.87
C ASN A 612 -16.76 -12.66 -30.36
N VAL A 613 -16.73 -11.38 -30.74
CA VAL A 613 -16.91 -10.97 -32.14
C VAL A 613 -15.77 -11.48 -33.02
N LEU A 614 -14.51 -11.36 -32.56
CA LEU A 614 -13.35 -11.86 -33.29
C LEU A 614 -13.43 -13.37 -33.55
N SER A 615 -13.91 -14.15 -32.57
CA SER A 615 -14.09 -15.60 -32.73
C SER A 615 -15.08 -15.95 -33.85
N CYS A 616 -16.10 -15.11 -34.10
CA CYS A 616 -17.01 -15.30 -35.23
C CYS A 616 -16.30 -15.14 -36.59
N PHE A 617 -15.34 -14.23 -36.70
CA PHE A 617 -14.49 -14.09 -37.89
C PHE A 617 -13.53 -15.27 -38.02
N GLU A 618 -12.83 -15.65 -36.95
CA GLU A 618 -11.84 -16.73 -36.97
C GLU A 618 -12.44 -18.11 -37.29
N LEU A 619 -13.64 -18.38 -36.79
CA LEU A 619 -14.38 -19.60 -37.12
C LEU A 619 -14.95 -19.57 -38.54
N GLY A 620 -14.87 -18.45 -39.26
CA GLY A 620 -15.47 -18.28 -40.59
C GLY A 620 -17.00 -18.22 -40.58
N ILE A 621 -17.61 -17.90 -39.43
CA ILE A 621 -19.07 -17.80 -39.29
C ILE A 621 -19.59 -16.61 -40.11
N VAL A 622 -18.87 -15.49 -40.09
CA VAL A 622 -19.25 -14.29 -40.85
C VAL A 622 -19.29 -14.59 -42.35
N ASP A 623 -18.22 -15.18 -42.89
CA ASP A 623 -18.16 -15.58 -44.31
C ASP A 623 -19.22 -16.61 -44.69
N LEU A 624 -19.49 -17.56 -43.79
CA LEU A 624 -20.51 -18.58 -43.99
C LEU A 624 -21.90 -17.97 -44.10
N LEU A 625 -22.26 -17.07 -43.19
CA LEU A 625 -23.54 -16.38 -43.18
C LEU A 625 -23.69 -15.36 -44.31
N ALA A 626 -22.59 -14.73 -44.75
CA ALA A 626 -22.58 -13.89 -45.95
C ALA A 626 -22.93 -14.69 -47.21
N LYS A 627 -22.39 -15.91 -47.34
CA LYS A 627 -22.64 -16.80 -48.49
C LYS A 627 -23.98 -17.51 -48.42
N LYS A 628 -24.44 -17.85 -47.21
CA LYS A 628 -25.65 -18.65 -46.99
C LYS A 628 -26.39 -18.18 -45.72
N PRO A 629 -27.29 -17.19 -45.83
CA PRO A 629 -28.10 -16.75 -44.71
C PRO A 629 -29.19 -17.77 -44.35
N GLY A 630 -29.69 -17.71 -43.11
CA GLY A 630 -30.77 -18.57 -42.59
C GLY A 630 -30.33 -19.91 -42.04
N LEU A 631 -29.02 -20.13 -41.82
CA LEU A 631 -28.50 -21.36 -41.22
C LEU A 631 -28.80 -21.41 -39.73
N THR A 632 -29.18 -22.59 -39.23
CA THR A 632 -29.36 -22.85 -37.80
C THR A 632 -28.02 -23.00 -37.08
N ALA A 633 -27.98 -22.80 -35.76
CA ALA A 633 -26.77 -23.00 -34.95
C ALA A 633 -26.16 -24.40 -35.15
N ARG A 634 -27.01 -25.43 -35.33
CA ARG A 634 -26.58 -26.81 -35.63
C ARG A 634 -25.87 -26.94 -36.99
N GLU A 635 -26.35 -26.25 -38.01
CA GLU A 635 -25.77 -26.29 -39.35
C GLU A 635 -24.47 -25.49 -39.42
N ILE A 636 -24.41 -24.35 -38.72
CA ILE A 636 -23.19 -23.57 -38.54
C ILE A 636 -22.13 -24.44 -37.83
N ALA A 637 -22.47 -25.05 -36.68
CA ALA A 637 -21.57 -25.92 -35.92
C ALA A 637 -20.99 -27.09 -36.75
N ARG A 638 -21.80 -27.68 -37.64
CA ARG A 638 -21.32 -28.73 -38.57
C ARG A 638 -20.29 -28.24 -39.58
N THR A 639 -20.35 -26.96 -39.95
CA THR A 639 -19.50 -26.38 -41.01
C THR A 639 -18.20 -25.83 -40.42
N VAL A 640 -18.28 -25.08 -39.32
CA VAL A 640 -17.12 -24.40 -38.72
C VAL A 640 -16.45 -25.21 -37.59
N GLY A 641 -17.09 -26.29 -37.14
CA GLY A 641 -16.67 -27.08 -35.99
C GLY A 641 -17.22 -26.55 -34.66
N GLY A 642 -17.43 -27.45 -33.69
CA GLY A 642 -18.01 -27.14 -32.38
C GLY A 642 -19.35 -27.83 -32.12
N THR A 643 -20.01 -27.46 -31.02
CA THR A 643 -21.36 -27.95 -30.68
C THR A 643 -22.39 -26.86 -30.98
N GLU A 644 -23.62 -27.29 -31.28
CA GLU A 644 -24.77 -26.38 -31.49
C GLU A 644 -24.91 -25.37 -30.35
N SER A 645 -24.84 -25.84 -29.09
CA SER A 645 -24.94 -24.99 -27.91
C SER A 645 -23.80 -23.98 -27.79
N ALA A 646 -22.57 -24.34 -28.17
CA ALA A 646 -21.44 -23.39 -28.17
C ALA A 646 -21.61 -22.30 -29.23
N ILE A 647 -22.07 -22.64 -30.44
CA ILE A 647 -22.36 -21.66 -31.50
C ILE A 647 -23.48 -20.74 -31.07
N GLU A 648 -24.56 -21.27 -30.49
CA GLU A 648 -25.67 -20.47 -29.98
C GLU A 648 -25.22 -19.46 -28.91
N GLN A 649 -24.42 -19.91 -27.92
CA GLN A 649 -23.87 -19.01 -26.89
C GLN A 649 -22.93 -17.95 -27.47
N LEU A 650 -22.12 -18.31 -28.46
CA LEU A 650 -21.22 -17.38 -29.13
C LEU A 650 -22.00 -16.29 -29.87
N LEU A 651 -23.09 -16.66 -30.56
CA LEU A 651 -23.89 -15.75 -31.39
C LEU A 651 -24.82 -14.82 -30.60
N PHE A 652 -25.10 -15.08 -29.31
CA PHE A 652 -25.96 -14.20 -28.51
C PHE A 652 -25.47 -12.75 -28.43
N LEU A 653 -24.16 -12.53 -28.34
CA LEU A 653 -23.64 -11.16 -28.29
C LEU A 653 -23.74 -10.46 -29.66
N PRO A 654 -23.28 -11.04 -30.78
CA PRO A 654 -23.50 -10.48 -32.12
C PRO A 654 -24.97 -10.22 -32.44
N VAL A 655 -25.89 -11.08 -31.95
CA VAL A 655 -27.33 -10.85 -32.10
C VAL A 655 -27.81 -9.68 -31.26
N LYS A 656 -27.37 -9.60 -30.00
CA LYS A 656 -27.71 -8.49 -29.11
C LYS A 656 -27.19 -7.14 -29.62
N ASP A 657 -26.01 -7.14 -30.26
CA ASP A 657 -25.37 -5.94 -30.79
C ASP A 657 -25.78 -5.66 -32.26
N ASP A 658 -26.80 -6.37 -32.77
CA ASP A 658 -27.34 -6.24 -34.14
C ASP A 658 -26.30 -6.42 -35.26
N LEU A 659 -25.23 -7.18 -34.99
CA LEU A 659 -24.24 -7.58 -35.99
C LEU A 659 -24.75 -8.76 -36.83
N ILE A 660 -25.53 -9.65 -36.20
CA ILE A 660 -26.15 -10.84 -36.78
C ILE A 660 -27.63 -10.85 -36.38
N SER A 661 -28.55 -11.16 -37.28
CA SER A 661 -29.96 -11.34 -36.96
C SER A 661 -30.27 -12.81 -36.64
N HIS A 662 -31.28 -13.04 -35.81
CA HIS A 662 -31.79 -14.37 -35.45
C HIS A 662 -33.31 -14.42 -35.62
N ASP A 663 -33.81 -15.38 -36.39
CA ASP A 663 -35.24 -15.66 -36.54
C ASP A 663 -35.65 -16.75 -35.54
N GLU A 664 -36.37 -16.37 -34.48
CA GLU A 664 -36.84 -17.29 -33.44
C GLU A 664 -37.80 -18.38 -33.96
N THR A 665 -38.42 -18.18 -35.12
CA THR A 665 -39.37 -19.15 -35.71
C THR A 665 -38.65 -20.29 -36.40
N THR A 666 -37.59 -19.96 -37.13
CA THR A 666 -36.80 -20.93 -37.92
C THR A 666 -35.53 -21.39 -37.20
N GLY A 667 -35.10 -20.66 -36.16
CA GLY A 667 -33.80 -20.83 -35.51
C GLY A 667 -32.62 -20.39 -36.39
N GLY A 668 -32.90 -19.67 -37.48
CA GLY A 668 -31.93 -19.30 -38.50
C GLY A 668 -31.21 -17.99 -38.19
N TYR A 669 -29.94 -17.91 -38.55
CA TYR A 669 -29.10 -16.72 -38.38
C TYR A 669 -28.73 -16.12 -39.74
N ALA A 670 -28.60 -14.80 -39.82
CA ALA A 670 -28.12 -14.08 -41.01
C ALA A 670 -27.31 -12.85 -40.60
N LEU A 671 -26.43 -12.33 -41.46
CA LEU A 671 -25.74 -11.08 -41.17
C LEU A 671 -26.74 -9.91 -41.09
N SER A 672 -26.56 -9.01 -40.12
CA SER A 672 -27.31 -7.76 -39.98
C SER A 672 -26.34 -6.59 -40.16
N GLY A 673 -25.87 -5.96 -39.09
CA GLY A 673 -24.88 -4.88 -39.12
C GLY A 673 -23.55 -5.27 -39.79
N LEU A 674 -23.15 -6.54 -39.76
CA LEU A 674 -21.97 -7.03 -40.48
C LEU A 674 -22.17 -7.21 -41.99
N ALA A 675 -23.39 -7.08 -42.50
CA ALA A 675 -23.65 -7.08 -43.95
C ALA A 675 -23.36 -5.70 -44.61
N LEU A 676 -23.12 -4.66 -43.81
CA LEU A 676 -22.93 -3.28 -44.26
C LEU A 676 -21.50 -2.93 -44.71
N PRO A 677 -20.42 -3.38 -44.04
CA PRO A 677 -19.06 -3.05 -44.44
C PRO A 677 -18.67 -3.73 -45.76
N SER A 678 -17.88 -3.04 -46.59
CA SER A 678 -17.29 -3.66 -47.78
C SER A 678 -16.14 -4.60 -47.39
N GLU A 679 -15.76 -5.52 -48.29
CA GLU A 679 -14.58 -6.38 -48.10
C GLU A 679 -13.30 -5.55 -47.87
N ALA A 680 -13.20 -4.38 -48.52
CA ALA A 680 -12.09 -3.45 -48.31
C ALA A 680 -12.08 -2.84 -46.89
N ASP A 681 -13.24 -2.65 -46.26
CA ASP A 681 -13.34 -2.15 -44.88
C ASP A 681 -12.96 -3.23 -43.88
N LEU A 682 -13.43 -4.47 -44.10
CA LEU A 682 -13.05 -5.62 -43.26
C LEU A 682 -11.55 -5.92 -43.35
N ASN A 683 -10.96 -5.80 -44.54
CA ASN A 683 -9.53 -5.97 -44.75
C ASN A 683 -8.67 -4.91 -44.02
N ARG A 684 -9.25 -3.77 -43.62
CA ARG A 684 -8.57 -2.78 -42.75
C ARG A 684 -8.75 -3.08 -41.27
N VAL A 685 -9.96 -3.45 -40.84
CA VAL A 685 -10.27 -3.64 -39.41
C VAL A 685 -9.75 -4.95 -38.85
N VAL A 686 -9.83 -6.05 -39.61
CA VAL A 686 -9.46 -7.38 -39.13
C VAL A 686 -7.97 -7.49 -38.74
N PRO A 687 -7.00 -6.93 -39.51
CA PRO A 687 -5.60 -6.89 -39.08
C PRO A 687 -5.38 -6.17 -37.74
N TRP A 688 -6.10 -5.08 -37.47
CA TRP A 688 -6.07 -4.39 -36.18
C TRP A 688 -6.59 -5.27 -35.05
N MET A 689 -7.70 -5.99 -35.27
CA MET A 689 -8.22 -6.94 -34.31
C MET A 689 -7.23 -8.08 -34.04
N ASP A 690 -6.63 -8.65 -35.08
CA ASP A 690 -5.63 -9.71 -34.88
C ASP A 690 -4.42 -9.20 -34.09
N MET A 691 -3.89 -8.02 -34.41
CA MET A 691 -2.79 -7.38 -33.66
C MET A 691 -3.17 -7.15 -32.19
N ILE A 692 -4.36 -6.65 -31.89
CA ILE A 692 -4.82 -6.46 -30.50
C ILE A 692 -4.86 -7.81 -29.77
N LYS A 693 -5.37 -8.86 -30.40
CA LYS A 693 -5.44 -10.21 -29.80
C LYS A 693 -4.04 -10.80 -29.55
N VAL A 694 -3.19 -10.82 -30.58
CA VAL A 694 -1.90 -11.51 -30.56
C VAL A 694 -0.87 -10.74 -29.74
N ILE A 695 -0.76 -9.44 -30.00
CA ILE A 695 0.28 -8.58 -29.42
C ILE A 695 -0.21 -7.97 -28.11
N CYS A 696 -1.40 -7.37 -28.07
CA CYS A 696 -1.78 -6.55 -26.92
C CYS A 696 -2.33 -7.37 -25.75
N LEU A 697 -3.42 -8.11 -25.93
CA LEU A 697 -4.18 -8.71 -24.82
C LEU A 697 -3.33 -9.63 -23.92
N ARG A 698 -2.38 -10.37 -24.50
CA ARG A 698 -1.44 -11.20 -23.72
C ARG A 698 -0.52 -10.34 -22.88
N GLN A 699 0.15 -9.37 -23.50
CA GLN A 699 1.19 -8.56 -22.85
C GLN A 699 0.62 -7.58 -21.82
N LEU A 700 -0.55 -6.99 -22.11
CA LEU A 700 -1.21 -6.01 -21.24
C LEU A 700 -1.64 -6.58 -19.88
N TYR A 701 -1.68 -7.90 -19.72
CA TYR A 701 -1.79 -8.51 -18.39
C TYR A 701 -0.71 -8.00 -17.43
N TYR A 702 0.49 -7.70 -17.93
CA TYR A 702 1.62 -7.18 -17.16
C TYR A 702 1.82 -5.66 -17.31
N LEU A 703 0.84 -4.91 -17.83
CA LEU A 703 0.97 -3.47 -18.06
C LEU A 703 1.42 -2.70 -16.81
N SER A 704 0.87 -3.03 -15.64
CA SER A 704 1.26 -2.37 -14.37
C SER A 704 2.74 -2.57 -14.04
N ASP A 705 3.30 -3.73 -14.35
CA ASP A 705 4.71 -4.03 -14.11
C ASP A 705 5.60 -3.40 -15.19
N SER A 706 5.14 -3.38 -16.44
CA SER A 706 5.83 -2.67 -17.51
C SER A 706 5.96 -1.18 -17.20
N VAL A 707 4.88 -0.53 -16.73
CA VAL A 707 4.88 0.88 -16.31
C VAL A 707 5.84 1.13 -15.15
N ARG A 708 5.93 0.22 -14.18
CA ARG A 708 6.84 0.36 -13.02
C ARG A 708 8.30 0.21 -13.39
N THR A 709 8.60 -0.59 -14.41
CA THR A 709 9.97 -0.99 -14.76
C THR A 709 10.54 -0.24 -15.95
N GLY A 710 9.70 0.42 -16.76
CA GLY A 710 10.11 0.99 -18.03
C GLY A 710 10.48 -0.07 -19.08
N LYS A 711 10.00 -1.31 -18.93
CA LYS A 711 10.33 -2.45 -19.79
C LYS A 711 9.08 -3.17 -20.26
N VAL A 712 9.14 -3.87 -21.38
CA VAL A 712 8.03 -4.70 -21.88
C VAL A 712 7.99 -6.06 -21.16
N VAL A 713 7.49 -6.08 -19.92
CA VAL A 713 7.44 -7.29 -19.08
C VAL A 713 6.64 -8.42 -19.74
N GLY A 714 5.62 -8.08 -20.53
CA GLY A 714 4.81 -9.05 -21.28
C GLY A 714 5.62 -9.92 -22.23
N LEU A 715 6.56 -9.35 -23.02
CA LEU A 715 7.42 -10.11 -23.93
C LEU A 715 8.28 -11.12 -23.18
N GLN A 716 8.88 -10.70 -22.07
CA GLN A 716 9.72 -11.58 -21.27
C GLN A 716 8.91 -12.76 -20.70
N ARG A 717 7.70 -12.50 -20.22
CA ARG A 717 6.86 -13.51 -19.56
C ARG A 717 6.23 -14.50 -20.52
N PHE A 718 5.78 -14.05 -21.69
CA PHE A 718 5.05 -14.90 -22.65
C PHE A 718 5.94 -15.48 -23.75
N TYR A 719 6.96 -14.72 -24.17
CA TYR A 719 7.81 -15.07 -25.31
C TYR A 719 9.26 -15.35 -24.91
N GLY A 720 9.61 -15.18 -23.62
CA GLY A 720 10.98 -15.38 -23.14
C GLY A 720 11.98 -14.34 -23.68
N PHE A 721 11.48 -13.24 -24.23
CA PHE A 721 12.28 -12.24 -24.94
C PHE A 721 12.42 -10.96 -24.11
N ASP A 722 13.65 -10.50 -23.88
CA ASP A 722 13.95 -9.22 -23.21
C ASP A 722 14.31 -8.18 -24.28
N GLY A 723 13.52 -7.12 -24.39
CA GLY A 723 13.70 -6.08 -25.41
C GLY A 723 12.39 -5.47 -25.87
N THR A 724 12.39 -4.97 -27.10
CA THR A 724 11.24 -4.31 -27.72
C THR A 724 10.46 -5.25 -28.63
N LEU A 725 9.22 -4.91 -28.94
CA LEU A 725 8.41 -5.67 -29.90
C LEU A 725 9.04 -5.75 -31.28
N TYR A 726 9.66 -4.65 -31.72
CA TYR A 726 10.32 -4.57 -33.02
C TYR A 726 11.43 -5.62 -33.14
N ALA A 727 12.23 -5.80 -32.08
CA ALA A 727 13.22 -6.87 -32.03
C ALA A 727 12.57 -8.26 -31.91
N ALA A 728 11.51 -8.39 -31.11
CA ALA A 728 10.80 -9.66 -30.92
C ALA A 728 10.15 -10.18 -32.20
N THR A 729 9.66 -9.32 -33.11
CA THR A 729 9.11 -9.74 -34.41
C THR A 729 10.17 -10.38 -35.32
N ALA A 730 11.46 -10.10 -35.11
CA ALA A 730 12.52 -10.79 -35.85
C ALA A 730 12.63 -12.28 -35.46
N GLU A 731 12.23 -12.65 -34.23
CA GLU A 731 12.39 -14.01 -33.70
C GLU A 731 11.07 -14.79 -33.62
N ASN A 732 9.93 -14.09 -33.49
CA ASN A 732 8.62 -14.69 -33.25
C ASN A 732 7.71 -14.55 -34.46
N ALA A 733 7.38 -15.67 -35.10
CA ALA A 733 6.63 -15.69 -36.35
C ALA A 733 5.18 -15.20 -36.21
N ASP A 734 4.52 -15.46 -35.08
CA ASP A 734 3.15 -15.00 -34.81
C ASP A 734 3.11 -13.48 -34.61
N LEU A 735 4.02 -12.94 -33.80
CA LEU A 735 4.19 -11.50 -33.61
C LEU A 735 4.50 -10.81 -34.95
N ARG A 736 5.38 -11.39 -35.76
CA ARG A 736 5.73 -10.85 -37.09
C ARG A 736 4.54 -10.82 -38.03
N ALA A 737 3.83 -11.93 -38.17
CA ALA A 737 2.70 -12.03 -39.10
C ALA A 737 1.59 -11.03 -38.74
N SER A 738 1.26 -10.94 -37.45
CA SER A 738 0.23 -10.03 -36.94
C SER A 738 0.65 -8.55 -37.08
N TRP A 739 1.91 -8.23 -36.74
CA TRP A 739 2.46 -6.88 -36.87
C TRP A 739 2.52 -6.41 -38.33
N SER A 740 3.07 -7.23 -39.23
CA SER A 740 3.23 -6.87 -40.65
C SER A 740 1.90 -6.61 -41.33
N ALA A 741 0.90 -7.48 -41.13
CA ALA A 741 -0.42 -7.32 -41.73
C ALA A 741 -1.11 -6.01 -41.30
N MET A 742 -0.93 -5.59 -40.04
CA MET A 742 -1.43 -4.31 -39.55
C MET A 742 -0.64 -3.13 -40.13
N MET A 743 0.69 -3.20 -40.17
CA MET A 743 1.53 -2.13 -40.73
C MET A 743 1.26 -1.89 -42.22
N ASP A 744 1.01 -2.94 -43.00
CA ASP A 744 0.63 -2.82 -44.41
C ASP A 744 -0.65 -1.98 -44.55
N SER A 745 -1.66 -2.26 -43.72
CA SER A 745 -2.92 -1.50 -43.69
C SER A 745 -2.74 -0.03 -43.28
N VAL A 746 -1.79 0.29 -42.39
CA VAL A 746 -1.51 1.68 -42.00
C VAL A 746 -0.78 2.42 -43.12
N THR A 747 0.24 1.77 -43.69
CA THR A 747 1.13 2.34 -44.71
C THR A 747 0.37 2.71 -45.98
N ASP A 748 -0.53 1.84 -46.46
CA ASP A 748 -1.33 2.06 -47.67
C ASP A 748 -2.19 3.34 -47.61
N PHE A 749 -2.62 3.75 -46.42
CA PHE A 749 -3.47 4.93 -46.25
C PHE A 749 -2.68 6.20 -45.93
N ILE A 750 -1.68 6.12 -45.04
CA ILE A 750 -1.01 7.33 -44.53
C ILE A 750 0.03 7.90 -45.49
N ASP A 751 0.70 7.04 -46.26
CA ASP A 751 1.86 7.47 -47.03
C ASP A 751 1.49 8.36 -48.21
N GLU A 752 0.36 8.12 -48.87
CA GLU A 752 -0.14 9.01 -49.93
C GLU A 752 -0.41 10.42 -49.39
N TRP A 753 -1.03 10.53 -48.22
CA TRP A 753 -1.27 11.81 -47.56
C TRP A 753 0.05 12.49 -47.16
N PHE A 754 1.00 11.76 -46.59
CA PHE A 754 2.30 12.29 -46.21
C PHE A 754 3.05 12.84 -47.44
N PHE A 755 3.17 12.05 -48.51
CA PHE A 755 3.93 12.46 -49.70
C PHE A 755 3.23 13.56 -50.51
N ALA A 756 1.89 13.70 -50.42
CA ALA A 756 1.20 14.86 -50.97
C ALA A 756 1.65 16.18 -50.32
N HIS A 757 2.05 16.14 -49.04
CA HIS A 757 2.54 17.30 -48.26
C HIS A 757 4.07 17.34 -48.12
N PHE A 758 4.78 16.34 -48.66
CA PHE A 758 6.24 16.30 -48.71
C PHE A 758 6.73 17.17 -49.87
N GLU A 759 7.15 18.39 -49.56
CA GLU A 759 7.66 19.37 -50.52
C GLU A 759 9.19 19.31 -50.56
N VAL A 760 9.75 18.97 -51.71
CA VAL A 760 11.21 18.83 -51.88
C VAL A 760 11.63 19.42 -53.22
N ALA A 761 12.75 20.14 -53.22
CA ALA A 761 13.29 20.75 -54.43
C ALA A 761 13.85 19.68 -55.39
N PRO A 762 13.77 19.89 -56.72
CA PRO A 762 14.41 18.98 -57.66
C PRO A 762 15.92 18.85 -57.41
N GLY A 763 16.46 17.63 -57.46
CA GLY A 763 17.88 17.35 -57.22
C GLY A 763 18.29 17.23 -55.75
N ALA A 764 17.36 17.39 -54.80
CA ALA A 764 17.68 17.35 -53.37
C ALA A 764 18.16 15.96 -52.90
N ARG A 765 19.01 15.98 -51.88
CA ARG A 765 19.51 14.80 -51.16
C ARG A 765 18.66 14.60 -49.91
N VAL A 766 17.90 13.51 -49.88
CA VAL A 766 16.99 13.17 -48.77
C VAL A 766 17.61 12.07 -47.90
N LEU A 767 17.56 12.23 -46.58
CA LEU A 767 17.94 11.21 -45.62
C LEU A 767 16.70 10.66 -44.93
N ASP A 768 16.39 9.39 -45.14
CA ASP A 768 15.30 8.64 -44.50
C ASP A 768 15.83 7.97 -43.22
N VAL A 769 15.57 8.56 -42.06
CA VAL A 769 16.12 8.13 -40.77
C VAL A 769 15.23 7.08 -40.13
N ALA A 770 15.85 6.01 -39.61
CA ALA A 770 15.19 4.80 -39.14
C ALA A 770 14.37 4.12 -40.25
N GLY A 771 14.90 4.15 -41.47
CA GLY A 771 14.22 3.66 -42.67
C GLY A 771 14.11 2.13 -42.79
N ASN A 772 14.73 1.38 -41.87
CA ASN A 772 14.70 -0.08 -41.76
C ASN A 772 14.96 -0.77 -43.11
N THR A 773 13.93 -1.36 -43.73
CA THR A 773 14.03 -2.09 -45.00
C THR A 773 13.98 -1.18 -46.25
N GLY A 774 14.04 0.15 -46.06
CA GLY A 774 14.16 1.16 -47.12
C GLY A 774 12.83 1.59 -47.76
N LEU A 775 11.69 1.25 -47.16
CA LEU A 775 10.37 1.54 -47.77
C LEU A 775 10.11 3.04 -47.93
N GLY A 776 10.49 3.87 -46.94
CA GLY A 776 10.36 5.33 -47.03
C GLY A 776 11.11 5.91 -48.22
N ALA A 777 12.35 5.47 -48.43
CA ALA A 777 13.17 5.85 -49.58
C ALA A 777 12.54 5.41 -50.93
N ILE A 778 12.02 4.18 -51.02
CA ILE A 778 11.34 3.66 -52.21
C ILE A 778 10.11 4.52 -52.54
N LEU A 779 9.27 4.79 -51.54
CA LEU A 779 8.04 5.55 -51.72
C LEU A 779 8.31 7.02 -52.06
N THR A 780 9.38 7.60 -51.51
CA THR A 780 9.83 8.95 -51.90
C THR A 780 10.09 9.03 -53.41
N ARG A 781 10.77 8.05 -54.00
CA ARG A 781 10.98 7.99 -55.47
C ARG A 781 9.70 7.70 -56.25
N LYS A 782 8.82 6.86 -55.71
CA LYS A 782 7.54 6.51 -56.34
C LYS A 782 6.58 7.70 -56.42
N PHE A 783 6.48 8.50 -55.35
CA PHE A 783 5.55 9.64 -55.25
C PHE A 783 6.13 10.97 -55.74
N LYS A 784 7.45 11.07 -55.93
CA LYS A 784 8.13 12.27 -56.47
C LYS A 784 9.05 11.92 -57.67
N PRO A 785 8.57 11.22 -58.72
CA PRO A 785 9.45 10.73 -59.78
C PRO A 785 10.11 11.87 -60.56
N GLU A 786 9.39 12.97 -60.79
CA GLU A 786 9.82 14.18 -61.49
C GLU A 786 10.89 15.03 -60.78
N ALA A 787 11.15 14.82 -59.48
CA ALA A 787 12.05 15.66 -58.70
C ALA A 787 13.54 15.25 -58.77
N ASP A 788 13.92 14.23 -59.55
CA ASP A 788 15.31 13.76 -59.71
C ASP A 788 16.10 13.68 -58.37
N LEU A 789 15.53 12.99 -57.39
CA LEU A 789 16.04 12.96 -56.01
C LEU A 789 17.04 11.82 -55.79
N THR A 790 17.97 12.02 -54.86
CA THR A 790 18.75 10.93 -54.26
C THR A 790 18.32 10.72 -52.82
N VAL A 791 18.02 9.48 -52.44
CA VAL A 791 17.53 9.15 -51.10
C VAL A 791 18.45 8.16 -50.42
N ALA A 792 18.93 8.48 -49.22
CA ALA A 792 19.70 7.56 -48.40
C ALA A 792 18.83 7.05 -47.24
N CYS A 793 18.65 5.74 -47.14
CA CYS A 793 18.11 5.10 -45.96
C CYS A 793 19.19 5.03 -44.88
N PHE A 794 18.92 5.52 -43.68
CA PHE A 794 19.82 5.46 -42.53
C PHE A 794 19.20 4.62 -41.42
N ASP A 795 19.85 3.51 -41.09
CA ASP A 795 19.45 2.58 -40.03
C ASP A 795 20.67 1.80 -39.53
N PHE A 796 20.48 0.87 -38.60
CA PHE A 796 21.55 0.01 -38.14
C PHE A 796 22.15 -0.83 -39.29
N PRO A 797 23.47 -1.08 -39.29
CA PRO A 797 24.15 -1.78 -40.36
C PRO A 797 23.54 -3.14 -40.73
N GLU A 798 22.89 -3.85 -39.80
CA GLU A 798 22.29 -5.15 -40.07
C GLU A 798 21.13 -5.09 -41.08
N LYS A 799 20.55 -3.90 -41.33
CA LYS A 799 19.44 -3.70 -42.27
C LYS A 799 19.87 -3.48 -43.72
N GLU A 800 21.17 -3.28 -43.96
CA GLU A 800 21.69 -2.92 -45.29
C GLU A 800 21.31 -3.93 -46.38
N ALA A 801 21.45 -5.23 -46.08
CA ALA A 801 21.20 -6.29 -47.06
C ALA A 801 19.74 -6.29 -47.54
N ASP A 802 18.79 -6.16 -46.61
CA ASP A 802 17.35 -6.14 -46.88
C ASP A 802 16.96 -4.88 -47.66
N ALA A 803 17.46 -3.71 -47.25
CA ALA A 803 17.17 -2.44 -47.91
C ALA A 803 17.67 -2.42 -49.37
N LEU A 804 18.93 -2.85 -49.60
CA LEU A 804 19.49 -2.92 -50.95
C LEU A 804 18.77 -3.94 -51.84
N ALA A 805 18.30 -5.06 -51.27
CA ALA A 805 17.48 -6.03 -51.99
C ALA A 805 16.14 -5.41 -52.41
N ASN A 806 15.48 -4.69 -51.52
CA ASN A 806 14.22 -4.01 -51.81
C ASN A 806 14.38 -2.90 -52.86
N PHE A 807 15.46 -2.11 -52.82
CA PHE A 807 15.72 -1.10 -53.84
C PHE A 807 15.87 -1.68 -55.24
N ARG A 808 16.54 -2.84 -55.36
CA ARG A 808 16.63 -3.57 -56.64
C ARG A 808 15.28 -4.11 -57.07
N ALA A 809 14.52 -4.71 -56.16
CA ALA A 809 13.20 -5.27 -56.46
C ALA A 809 12.20 -4.21 -56.95
N HIS A 810 12.31 -2.96 -56.46
CA HIS A 810 11.46 -1.85 -56.83
C HIS A 810 12.04 -0.95 -57.94
N GLY A 811 13.20 -1.30 -58.51
CA GLY A 811 13.81 -0.56 -59.62
C GLY A 811 14.34 0.83 -59.26
N VAL A 812 14.65 1.11 -57.99
CA VAL A 812 15.12 2.42 -57.51
C VAL A 812 16.59 2.43 -57.07
N ALA A 813 17.32 1.34 -57.30
CA ALA A 813 18.71 1.16 -56.82
C ALA A 813 19.72 2.20 -57.34
N GLU A 814 19.45 2.89 -58.45
CA GLU A 814 20.30 3.97 -58.95
C GLU A 814 20.11 5.30 -58.20
N HIS A 815 18.99 5.46 -57.50
CA HIS A 815 18.60 6.70 -56.80
C HIS A 815 18.52 6.53 -55.27
N CYS A 816 18.49 5.29 -54.78
CA CYS A 816 18.42 4.96 -53.37
C CYS A 816 19.72 4.30 -52.89
N SER A 817 20.23 4.72 -51.74
CA SER A 817 21.41 4.17 -51.08
C SER A 817 21.13 3.84 -49.61
N PHE A 818 22.02 3.11 -48.96
CA PHE A 818 21.93 2.78 -47.53
C PHE A 818 23.17 3.30 -46.79
N ILE A 819 22.98 3.83 -45.59
CA ILE A 819 24.04 4.29 -44.70
C ILE A 819 23.81 3.66 -43.33
N GLY A 820 24.73 2.80 -42.89
CA GLY A 820 24.68 2.18 -41.56
C GLY A 820 25.10 3.15 -40.46
N GLY A 821 24.31 3.23 -39.38
CA GLY A 821 24.66 4.02 -38.19
C GLY A 821 23.62 3.95 -37.07
N ASP A 822 23.82 4.76 -36.04
CA ASP A 822 22.90 4.89 -34.90
C ASP A 822 22.49 6.36 -34.73
N VAL A 823 21.19 6.61 -34.82
CA VAL A 823 20.59 7.95 -34.75
C VAL A 823 20.92 8.68 -33.44
N PHE A 824 21.19 7.95 -32.36
CA PHE A 824 21.55 8.53 -31.08
C PHE A 824 23.02 8.95 -31.00
N LEU A 825 23.89 8.36 -31.83
CA LEU A 825 25.31 8.71 -31.91
C LEU A 825 25.56 9.87 -32.88
N GLY A 826 24.76 9.98 -33.92
CA GLY A 826 24.83 11.07 -34.90
C GLY A 826 24.35 10.66 -36.29
N LEU A 827 24.16 11.66 -37.16
CA LEU A 827 23.68 11.47 -38.52
C LEU A 827 24.72 11.95 -39.55
N PRO A 828 24.78 11.35 -40.75
CA PRO A 828 25.67 11.80 -41.81
C PRO A 828 25.26 13.20 -42.31
N THR A 829 26.24 14.03 -42.66
CA THR A 829 26.03 15.39 -43.16
C THR A 829 25.89 15.46 -44.67
N GLY A 830 25.44 16.62 -45.19
CA GLY A 830 25.36 16.88 -46.63
C GLY A 830 24.03 16.48 -47.27
N PHE A 831 22.96 16.43 -46.47
CA PHE A 831 21.59 16.22 -46.92
C PHE A 831 20.80 17.52 -46.80
N ASP A 832 19.90 17.75 -47.75
CA ASP A 832 19.06 18.94 -47.79
C ASP A 832 17.77 18.74 -46.97
N VAL A 833 17.29 17.50 -46.91
CA VAL A 833 16.07 17.12 -46.22
C VAL A 833 16.29 15.86 -45.40
N VAL A 834 15.83 15.86 -44.15
CA VAL A 834 15.74 14.67 -43.29
C VAL A 834 14.26 14.29 -43.11
N MET A 835 13.94 13.03 -43.33
CA MET A 835 12.62 12.45 -43.15
C MET A 835 12.65 11.47 -41.98
N ILE A 836 11.67 11.57 -41.08
CA ILE A 836 11.49 10.67 -39.93
C ILE A 836 10.03 10.20 -39.93
N LYS A 837 9.80 8.90 -40.10
CA LYS A 837 8.44 8.33 -40.14
C LYS A 837 8.25 7.29 -39.04
N HIS A 838 7.15 7.40 -38.30
CA HIS A 838 6.70 6.40 -37.30
C HIS A 838 7.80 5.95 -36.33
N PHE A 839 8.59 6.89 -35.81
CA PHE A 839 9.78 6.58 -35.02
C PHE A 839 9.88 7.35 -33.70
N LEU A 840 9.57 8.64 -33.69
CA LEU A 840 9.74 9.46 -32.49
C LEU A 840 8.81 9.07 -31.35
N ASP A 841 7.61 8.57 -31.67
CA ASP A 841 6.61 8.10 -30.73
C ASP A 841 7.04 6.85 -29.94
N MET A 842 8.15 6.20 -30.33
CA MET A 842 8.73 5.08 -29.57
C MET A 842 9.53 5.52 -28.33
N PHE A 843 9.83 6.81 -28.19
CA PHE A 843 10.78 7.30 -27.21
C PHE A 843 10.19 8.35 -26.28
N ASP A 844 10.83 8.51 -25.11
CA ASP A 844 10.51 9.58 -24.18
C ASP A 844 11.07 10.93 -24.62
N HIS A 845 10.72 11.98 -23.88
CA HIS A 845 11.07 13.35 -24.20
C HIS A 845 12.59 13.56 -24.39
N GLU A 846 13.42 13.01 -23.50
CA GLU A 846 14.87 13.20 -23.55
C GLU A 846 15.48 12.58 -24.81
N ASN A 847 15.05 11.37 -25.16
CA ASN A 847 15.52 10.68 -26.35
C ASN A 847 15.01 11.34 -27.64
N VAL A 848 13.76 11.80 -27.68
CA VAL A 848 13.23 12.56 -28.83
C VAL A 848 14.03 13.83 -29.05
N LEU A 849 14.30 14.62 -28.00
CA LEU A 849 15.13 15.82 -28.11
C LEU A 849 16.56 15.49 -28.58
N ARG A 850 17.14 14.39 -28.12
CA ARG A 850 18.46 13.94 -28.58
C ARG A 850 18.46 13.64 -30.08
N ILE A 851 17.46 12.90 -30.57
CA ILE A 851 17.31 12.62 -32.00
C ILE A 851 17.16 13.93 -32.79
N MET A 852 16.26 14.81 -32.37
CA MET A 852 16.05 16.09 -33.05
C MET A 852 17.31 16.96 -33.07
N ARG A 853 18.09 17.01 -31.99
CA ARG A 853 19.37 17.74 -31.95
C ARG A 853 20.43 17.15 -32.89
N ASN A 854 20.48 15.82 -33.02
CA ASN A 854 21.37 15.17 -33.98
C ASN A 854 20.96 15.46 -35.42
N VAL A 855 19.66 15.49 -35.71
CA VAL A 855 19.12 15.90 -37.03
C VAL A 855 19.46 17.36 -37.32
N HIS A 856 19.26 18.24 -36.33
CA HIS A 856 19.62 19.65 -36.43
C HIS A 856 21.11 19.83 -36.72
N ALA A 857 21.98 19.06 -36.08
CA ALA A 857 23.43 19.13 -36.31
C ALA A 857 23.86 18.65 -37.70
N ALA A 858 23.11 17.71 -38.31
CA ALA A 858 23.44 17.10 -39.59
C ALA A 858 22.96 17.88 -40.83
N LEU A 859 21.87 18.65 -40.70
CA LEU A 859 21.34 19.52 -41.75
C LEU A 859 22.19 20.78 -41.87
N GLU A 860 22.40 21.32 -43.07
CA GLU A 860 22.99 22.67 -43.26
C GLU A 860 21.95 23.77 -42.94
N PRO A 861 22.35 25.04 -42.70
CA PRO A 861 21.40 26.15 -42.57
C PRO A 861 20.49 26.23 -43.81
N GLY A 862 19.18 26.30 -43.59
CA GLY A 862 18.14 26.20 -44.64
C GLY A 862 17.67 24.77 -44.95
N GLY A 863 18.35 23.75 -44.42
CA GLY A 863 17.93 22.35 -44.52
C GLY A 863 16.65 22.06 -43.71
N GLN A 864 15.87 21.07 -44.16
CA GLN A 864 14.52 20.81 -43.64
C GLN A 864 14.39 19.44 -42.98
N VAL A 865 13.51 19.33 -41.99
CA VAL A 865 13.09 18.07 -41.40
C VAL A 865 11.58 17.87 -41.57
N TYR A 866 11.18 16.68 -41.99
CA TYR A 866 9.80 16.21 -42.09
C TYR A 866 9.56 15.06 -41.13
N ILE A 867 8.59 15.20 -40.24
CA ILE A 867 8.26 14.20 -39.22
C ILE A 867 6.81 13.77 -39.40
N LEU A 868 6.59 12.46 -39.54
CA LEU A 868 5.28 11.81 -39.52
C LEU A 868 5.14 10.99 -38.25
N VAL A 869 4.16 11.34 -37.40
CA VAL A 869 3.93 10.70 -36.10
C VAL A 869 2.43 10.58 -35.80
N PRO A 870 1.99 9.54 -35.09
CA PRO A 870 0.66 9.52 -34.50
C PRO A 870 0.54 10.64 -33.45
N ILE A 871 -0.64 11.25 -33.35
CA ILE A 871 -0.88 12.39 -32.45
C ILE A 871 -2.15 12.24 -31.62
N HIS A 872 -2.09 12.76 -30.40
CA HIS A 872 -3.29 13.02 -29.61
C HIS A 872 -4.03 14.27 -30.13
N PRO A 873 -5.37 14.33 -29.96
CA PRO A 873 -6.09 15.57 -30.21
C PRO A 873 -5.60 16.63 -29.21
N GLU A 874 -5.66 17.91 -29.62
CA GLU A 874 -5.22 18.99 -28.75
C GLU A 874 -6.03 19.04 -27.44
N ASN A 875 -7.33 18.69 -27.52
CA ASN A 875 -8.16 18.39 -26.35
C ASN A 875 -8.27 16.88 -26.14
N LEU A 876 -7.67 16.37 -25.07
CA LEU A 876 -7.67 14.93 -24.74
C LEU A 876 -9.06 14.36 -24.36
N ARG A 877 -10.09 15.21 -24.27
CA ARG A 877 -11.48 14.76 -24.08
C ARG A 877 -12.19 14.47 -25.39
N ASP A 878 -11.64 14.92 -26.52
CA ASP A 878 -12.21 14.64 -27.83
C ASP A 878 -11.95 13.17 -28.13
N THR A 879 -13.02 12.40 -28.34
CA THR A 879 -12.92 10.97 -28.63
C THR A 879 -12.35 10.79 -30.03
N ASN A 880 -11.20 10.14 -30.12
CA ASN A 880 -10.64 9.67 -31.38
C ASN A 880 -9.92 8.34 -31.16
N SER A 881 -9.38 7.78 -32.22
CA SER A 881 -8.99 6.37 -32.25
C SER A 881 -7.59 6.07 -31.65
N VAL A 882 -6.88 7.08 -31.15
CA VAL A 882 -5.53 6.93 -30.56
C VAL A 882 -5.53 6.50 -29.09
N ASP A 883 -6.69 6.26 -28.49
CA ASP A 883 -6.85 5.92 -27.06
C ASP A 883 -6.16 4.60 -26.65
N PHE A 884 -5.83 3.72 -27.61
CA PHE A 884 -5.16 2.45 -27.34
C PHE A 884 -3.63 2.61 -27.13
N PHE A 885 -3.02 3.65 -27.71
CA PHE A 885 -1.57 3.78 -27.80
C PHE A 885 -0.83 3.87 -26.46
N PRO A 886 -1.35 4.53 -25.40
CA PRO A 886 -0.64 4.58 -24.11
C PRO A 886 -0.38 3.19 -23.54
N ALA A 887 -1.39 2.31 -23.55
CA ALA A 887 -1.24 0.93 -23.07
C ALA A 887 -0.32 0.12 -24.01
N TYR A 888 -0.43 0.34 -25.32
CA TYR A 888 0.39 -0.33 -26.32
C TYR A 888 1.87 -0.01 -26.20
N PHE A 889 2.25 1.27 -26.10
CA PHE A 889 3.67 1.66 -26.01
C PHE A 889 4.31 1.21 -24.71
N LEU A 890 3.63 1.44 -23.60
CA LEU A 890 4.12 1.08 -22.27
C LEU A 890 4.09 -0.43 -22.02
N GLY A 891 3.08 -1.13 -22.53
CA GLY A 891 2.82 -2.53 -22.20
C GLY A 891 3.33 -3.53 -23.23
N CYS A 892 3.46 -3.12 -24.49
CA CYS A 892 3.62 -4.05 -25.61
C CYS A 892 4.81 -3.74 -26.52
N THR A 893 5.25 -2.48 -26.67
CA THR A 893 6.28 -2.13 -27.68
C THR A 893 7.63 -1.77 -27.10
N MET A 894 7.70 -0.72 -26.28
CA MET A 894 8.95 -0.10 -25.84
C MET A 894 9.13 -0.14 -24.32
N GLY A 895 8.05 -0.10 -23.55
CA GLY A 895 8.11 0.11 -22.10
C GLY A 895 8.15 1.59 -21.70
N GLU A 896 8.22 2.47 -22.70
CA GLU A 896 8.32 3.92 -22.60
C GLU A 896 7.71 4.60 -23.84
N GLY A 897 7.76 5.93 -23.89
CA GLY A 897 7.30 6.72 -25.03
C GLY A 897 5.79 6.78 -25.20
N GLY A 898 5.36 7.07 -26.43
CA GLY A 898 3.98 7.16 -26.87
C GLY A 898 3.66 8.46 -27.64
N PRO A 899 2.53 8.49 -28.37
CA PRO A 899 2.09 9.65 -29.14
C PRO A 899 1.94 10.89 -28.25
N GLN A 900 2.18 12.06 -28.83
CA GLN A 900 1.99 13.36 -28.18
C GLN A 900 1.05 14.24 -28.98
N LYS A 901 0.64 15.37 -28.42
CA LYS A 901 -0.08 16.40 -29.19
C LYS A 901 0.85 16.98 -30.26
N LEU A 902 0.26 17.41 -31.37
CA LEU A 902 1.01 18.08 -32.43
C LEU A 902 1.73 19.33 -31.89
N SER A 903 1.06 20.11 -31.03
CA SER A 903 1.64 21.27 -30.32
C SER A 903 2.82 20.93 -29.41
N THR A 904 2.91 19.69 -28.92
CA THR A 904 4.02 19.24 -28.06
C THR A 904 5.24 18.92 -28.90
N TYR A 905 5.07 18.18 -29.99
CA TYR A 905 6.17 17.91 -30.92
C TYR A 905 6.72 19.18 -31.57
N SER A 906 5.87 20.16 -31.91
CA SER A 906 6.33 21.48 -32.40
C SER A 906 7.26 22.17 -31.41
N ARG A 907 6.91 22.14 -30.11
CA ARG A 907 7.73 22.75 -29.05
C ARG A 907 9.08 22.04 -28.90
N TRP A 908 9.10 20.72 -29.03
CA TRP A 908 10.34 19.94 -28.95
C TRP A 908 11.27 20.24 -30.13
N LEU A 909 10.73 20.47 -31.33
CA LEU A 909 11.51 20.93 -32.48
C LEU A 909 12.14 22.31 -32.24
N GLU A 910 11.36 23.24 -31.70
CA GLU A 910 11.86 24.58 -31.33
C GLU A 910 12.97 24.50 -30.26
N GLU A 911 12.79 23.64 -29.25
CA GLU A 911 13.80 23.38 -28.23
C GLU A 911 15.08 22.75 -28.81
N ALA A 912 14.96 21.96 -29.87
CA ALA A 912 16.09 21.37 -30.59
C ALA A 912 16.79 22.37 -31.55
N GLY A 913 16.28 23.60 -31.68
CA GLY A 913 16.88 24.67 -32.49
C GLY A 913 16.26 24.86 -33.87
N PHE A 914 15.17 24.16 -34.19
CA PHE A 914 14.47 24.34 -35.47
C PHE A 914 13.46 25.49 -35.43
N GLU A 915 13.14 26.02 -36.60
CA GLU A 915 11.93 26.82 -36.83
C GLU A 915 10.84 25.95 -37.46
N VAL A 916 9.72 25.75 -36.76
CA VAL A 916 8.57 25.02 -37.29
C VAL A 916 7.88 25.86 -38.37
N THR A 917 7.82 25.33 -39.58
CA THR A 917 7.26 26.01 -40.76
C THR A 917 5.90 25.45 -41.20
N ALA A 918 5.55 24.24 -40.77
CA ALA A 918 4.21 23.68 -40.88
C ALA A 918 3.96 22.63 -39.79
N ALA A 919 2.73 22.58 -39.31
CA ALA A 919 2.23 21.54 -38.42
C ALA A 919 0.80 21.20 -38.86
N LEU A 920 0.62 20.03 -39.48
CA LEU A 920 -0.63 19.60 -40.10
C LEU A 920 -1.13 18.33 -39.41
N SER A 921 -2.42 18.24 -39.13
CA SER A 921 -3.08 17.00 -38.69
C SER A 921 -3.99 16.49 -39.80
N GLN A 922 -4.16 15.18 -39.91
CA GLN A 922 -5.19 14.62 -40.77
C GLN A 922 -6.59 15.12 -40.34
N ASP A 923 -7.44 15.42 -41.32
CA ASP A 923 -8.83 15.81 -41.06
C ASP A 923 -9.68 14.57 -40.80
N VAL A 924 -10.04 14.37 -39.53
CA VAL A 924 -10.86 13.26 -39.05
C VAL A 924 -12.20 13.15 -39.81
N ALA A 925 -12.75 14.27 -40.31
CA ALA A 925 -13.99 14.26 -41.08
C ALA A 925 -13.86 13.62 -42.47
N THR A 926 -12.63 13.50 -42.98
CA THR A 926 -12.32 12.92 -44.30
C THR A 926 -11.70 11.52 -44.21
N MET A 927 -11.36 11.07 -43.00
CA MET A 927 -10.77 9.76 -42.76
C MET A 927 -11.85 8.66 -42.78
N PRO A 928 -11.50 7.43 -43.21
CA PRO A 928 -12.33 6.27 -42.98
C PRO A 928 -12.65 6.14 -41.48
N PRO A 929 -13.91 5.84 -41.10
CA PRO A 929 -14.35 5.81 -39.71
C PRO A 929 -13.67 4.71 -38.87
N ASP A 930 -13.04 3.74 -39.54
CA ASP A 930 -12.32 2.62 -38.95
C ASP A 930 -10.82 2.87 -38.72
N MET A 931 -10.30 4.03 -39.17
CA MET A 931 -8.88 4.36 -38.99
C MET A 931 -8.52 4.56 -37.52
N VAL A 932 -7.48 3.83 -37.06
CA VAL A 932 -7.11 3.79 -35.64
C VAL A 932 -6.17 4.92 -35.20
N PRO A 933 -5.08 5.26 -35.91
CA PRO A 933 -4.30 6.45 -35.60
C PRO A 933 -4.71 7.68 -36.42
N VAL A 934 -4.84 8.84 -35.74
CA VAL A 934 -4.74 10.15 -36.40
C VAL A 934 -3.27 10.55 -36.41
N HIS A 935 -2.74 10.91 -37.59
CA HIS A 935 -1.36 11.32 -37.74
C HIS A 935 -1.19 12.84 -37.89
N GLY A 936 -0.04 13.31 -37.44
CA GLY A 936 0.47 14.66 -37.65
C GLY A 936 1.70 14.65 -38.54
N LEU A 937 1.83 15.70 -39.34
CA LEU A 937 3.02 16.04 -40.11
C LEU A 937 3.60 17.35 -39.60
N LEU A 938 4.88 17.32 -39.24
CA LEU A 938 5.65 18.52 -38.89
C LEU A 938 6.71 18.78 -39.93
N ARG A 939 6.82 20.04 -40.35
CA ARG A 939 7.92 20.54 -41.16
C ARG A 939 8.66 21.61 -40.40
N ALA A 940 9.98 21.48 -40.27
CA ALA A 940 10.79 22.51 -39.63
C ALA A 940 12.11 22.74 -40.39
N THR A 941 12.68 23.93 -40.25
CA THR A 941 13.90 24.34 -40.96
C THR A 941 15.01 24.68 -39.96
N ARG A 942 16.24 24.29 -40.27
CA ARG A 942 17.42 24.71 -39.51
C ARG A 942 17.76 26.16 -39.87
N LYS A 943 17.78 27.06 -38.87
CA LYS A 943 18.13 28.47 -39.08
C LYS A 943 19.61 28.70 -39.36
#